data_AF-A0A818DM71-F1
#
_entry.id   AF-A0A818DM71-F1
#
_cell.length_a   1.000
_cell.length_b   1.000
_cell.length_c   1.000
_cell.angle_alpha   90.00
_cell.angle_beta   90.00
_cell.angle_gamma   90.00
#
_symmetry.space_group_name_H-M   'P 1'
#
loop_
_entity.id
_entity.type
_entity.pdbx_description
1 polymer ?
#
loop_
_entity_poly.entity_id
_entity_poly.type
_entity_poly.pdbx_seq_one_letter_code
_entity_poly.pdbx_strand_id
1 'polypeptide(L)'
;MPSQQIFVFSAKDSDALNQVKHRLAAHLSKFNSTQRDRIAYALAFGRMTYNVRGFIVASSIEQLKQKLIVPQHDVRQYDTPINIVFLLPGQGTQFFGMAYDLYTNYPICAKIIDQCCNFIQNSAIRQMVIDSLLKTKEVSSLSNSSIQYYAQLSVFIVEYALASLFIALNVKPNFFIGHSTGELVAACLAQVFTLEQAICFLEYRWEVTVNIPSSHGSMLAVHIDEDVELLQREFDVEISAINSKNQYVFSGTHSNIKRMEEQLRLQYPTNKMKNLQIASAFHSSFMNSACEKLEKWMTCLVLKEPSFPIVSTVTGMLTKVGEMTSIDYWISHLKKPVLFGPAVENLLMNSDKPLLFVQVGPGKNLLSLVQNIDSNSKIAPPTLLENEGGGSVLNCVGTLWSHGATKDIHWTALFHSSHMHHISLPKYPFKRVVCFADTHQITTHKNWFSQSRSSCMSRALGYTTTSSLKASISSKSISSRAPWTVRKLKNNTECSSTIKLIQFDSNTNFDSEVAIDVCSLRLGFSTSIFTRALYFDAIQDKMIKPETLLIDLFPESLLNDLPDHVTRLTLQQLADGSSGLVLSSCESVQDLLNSLVSSTTSHKSTNDNSDIIGMSLLGHSLAAINEMSYSDLVHEKFIRPLLMCSTSISGNEAYAPALGLQSTTKDMGRLLMAAYGTSTNTDASIRKSIQKAFENYSVSLTGTEQLVPVLHMNTNQALLIISIDHVKKSMLESIVEKTFGVVSPTNISHKDVSDYTNIIIECLRHLMGNSTSMFSVTTPFDQLGVDSLQAITLVDVLSRQLENELPVDIIYKYSTIETLSHELQERAKLANSTSIASPGNYILDICTGMPKVYHSVNDRSLSALLQFITHKKSQLLNELTEYGALLFRHFDVITANHFAQVAQALAITHKSFLDYKDGISKRTHVMSNVFTSTEYPKHVEMALHNEMSYATEMPSQIFFFAEIPPAPGCGGETPIGDSREIYRSIDRKIRNAFANRKILYVHNMPNLGQGLGKSWQDTYRTESRKEVEEFLCSRHIEFSWQPDGSLRTIRSMEAVKRHPLTGDWLWCNHAHLFHPSDLQPELRRTLESRLTPVNMPKNCFFADNGEVIPDNYLTHVRHVLQAHQTKWSWERGDVLLLDNYRVAHGRAAFSGERRILVAMC
;
A
#
# COMPACT_ATOMS: atom_id res chain seq x y z
N MET A 1 1.22 -9.48 -15.55
CA MET A 1 1.45 -10.82 -14.96
C MET A 1 2.87 -11.25 -15.32
N PRO A 2 3.58 -11.95 -14.42
CA PRO A 2 4.96 -12.39 -14.66
C PRO A 2 5.13 -13.21 -15.94
N SER A 3 6.24 -12.97 -16.64
CA SER A 3 6.67 -13.72 -17.83
C SER A 3 6.85 -15.22 -17.53
N GLN A 4 7.23 -15.57 -16.31
CA GLN A 4 7.50 -16.91 -15.81
C GLN A 4 6.78 -17.17 -14.47
N GLN A 5 6.57 -18.44 -14.14
CA GLN A 5 5.98 -18.88 -12.87
C GLN A 5 6.82 -19.99 -12.23
N ILE A 6 6.76 -20.07 -10.90
CA ILE A 6 7.35 -21.17 -10.11
C ILE A 6 6.32 -22.26 -9.82
N PHE A 7 6.71 -23.51 -10.06
CA PHE A 7 5.93 -24.72 -9.80
C PHE A 7 6.67 -25.56 -8.77
N VAL A 8 6.10 -25.71 -7.57
CA VAL A 8 6.74 -26.39 -6.45
C VAL A 8 6.17 -27.79 -6.22
N PHE A 9 7.04 -28.73 -5.86
CA PHE A 9 6.69 -30.14 -5.65
C PHE A 9 7.37 -30.67 -4.39
N SER A 10 6.65 -31.40 -3.55
CA SER A 10 7.26 -32.12 -2.42
C SER A 10 6.60 -33.47 -2.16
N ALA A 11 7.37 -34.37 -1.56
CA ALA A 11 6.93 -35.70 -1.15
C ALA A 11 7.72 -36.20 0.07
N LYS A 12 7.27 -37.33 0.64
CA LYS A 12 7.96 -37.98 1.77
C LYS A 12 9.27 -38.67 1.36
N ASP A 13 9.41 -39.04 0.09
CA ASP A 13 10.57 -39.74 -0.47
C ASP A 13 10.74 -39.40 -1.96
N SER A 14 11.92 -39.70 -2.51
CA SER A 14 12.29 -39.36 -3.90
C SER A 14 11.44 -40.10 -4.95
N ASP A 15 11.04 -41.34 -4.69
CA ASP A 15 10.20 -42.14 -5.60
C ASP A 15 8.80 -41.53 -5.71
N ALA A 16 8.23 -41.14 -4.56
CA ALA A 16 6.96 -40.42 -4.49
C ALA A 16 7.05 -39.06 -5.18
N LEU A 17 8.16 -38.33 -5.07
CA LEU A 17 8.34 -37.06 -5.80
C LEU A 17 8.38 -37.27 -7.32
N ASN A 18 9.09 -38.29 -7.79
CA ASN A 18 9.12 -38.65 -9.21
C ASN A 18 7.72 -39.06 -9.71
N GLN A 19 6.96 -39.82 -8.91
CA GLN A 19 5.55 -40.12 -9.22
C GLN A 19 4.64 -38.87 -9.22
N VAL A 20 4.88 -37.87 -8.36
CA VAL A 20 4.17 -36.57 -8.42
C VAL A 20 4.47 -35.89 -9.77
N LYS A 21 5.75 -35.80 -10.17
CA LYS A 21 6.17 -35.16 -11.43
C LYS A 21 5.54 -35.86 -12.65
N HIS A 22 5.64 -37.19 -12.75
CA HIS A 22 5.04 -37.96 -13.85
C HIS A 22 3.51 -37.84 -13.92
N ARG A 23 2.81 -37.95 -12.79
CA ARG A 23 1.34 -37.80 -12.76
C ARG A 23 0.90 -36.39 -13.15
N LEU A 24 1.66 -35.37 -12.74
CA LEU A 24 1.41 -34.00 -13.16
C LEU A 24 1.62 -33.86 -14.67
N ALA A 25 2.78 -34.26 -15.20
CA ALA A 25 3.09 -34.17 -16.63
C ALA A 25 2.00 -34.79 -17.52
N ALA A 26 1.54 -36.01 -17.17
CA ALA A 26 0.43 -36.66 -17.88
C ALA A 26 -0.89 -35.89 -17.80
N HIS A 27 -1.19 -35.28 -16.65
CA HIS A 27 -2.44 -34.53 -16.43
C HIS A 27 -2.41 -33.11 -17.03
N LEU A 28 -1.23 -32.51 -17.24
CA LEU A 28 -1.07 -31.23 -17.93
C LEU A 28 -1.52 -31.23 -19.40
N SER A 29 -1.75 -32.41 -20.00
CA SER A 29 -2.38 -32.55 -21.32
C SER A 29 -3.81 -32.02 -21.37
N LYS A 30 -4.49 -31.88 -20.23
CA LYS A 30 -5.91 -31.49 -20.11
C LYS A 30 -6.13 -29.99 -19.89
N PHE A 31 -5.05 -29.21 -19.80
CA PHE A 31 -5.11 -27.77 -19.54
C PHE A 31 -4.58 -26.97 -20.72
N ASN A 32 -5.19 -25.81 -20.96
CA ASN A 32 -4.75 -24.85 -21.98
C ASN A 32 -3.75 -23.84 -21.40
N SER A 33 -3.02 -23.14 -22.27
CA SER A 33 -1.93 -22.22 -21.91
C SER A 33 -2.32 -21.16 -20.87
N THR A 34 -3.57 -20.66 -20.88
CA THR A 34 -4.06 -19.65 -19.93
C THR A 34 -4.13 -20.12 -18.48
N GLN A 35 -4.06 -21.43 -18.23
CA GLN A 35 -4.19 -22.01 -16.89
C GLN A 35 -2.85 -22.16 -16.15
N ARG A 36 -1.73 -21.75 -16.77
CA ARG A 36 -0.36 -21.79 -16.21
C ARG A 36 -0.30 -21.26 -14.76
N ASP A 37 -0.78 -20.05 -14.53
CA ASP A 37 -0.67 -19.37 -13.23
C ASP A 37 -1.54 -20.04 -12.16
N ARG A 38 -2.70 -20.59 -12.55
CA ARG A 38 -3.58 -21.38 -11.66
C ARG A 38 -2.93 -22.69 -11.23
N ILE A 39 -2.11 -23.30 -12.08
CA ILE A 39 -1.35 -24.52 -11.75
C ILE A 39 -0.24 -24.20 -10.74
N ALA A 40 0.52 -23.11 -10.95
CA ALA A 40 1.53 -22.64 -10.02
C ALA A 40 0.91 -22.34 -8.64
N TYR A 41 -0.19 -21.58 -8.60
CA TYR A 41 -0.95 -21.26 -7.39
C TYR A 41 -1.47 -22.51 -6.67
N ALA A 42 -2.08 -23.45 -7.39
CA ALA A 42 -2.64 -24.67 -6.80
C ALA A 42 -1.57 -25.64 -6.25
N LEU A 43 -0.33 -25.55 -6.72
CA LEU A 43 0.81 -26.25 -6.14
C LEU A 43 1.37 -25.54 -4.90
N ALA A 44 1.47 -24.21 -4.92
CA ALA A 44 2.02 -23.41 -3.81
C ALA A 44 1.10 -23.36 -2.58
N PHE A 45 -0.21 -23.19 -2.77
CA PHE A 45 -1.19 -23.05 -1.67
C PHE A 45 -2.05 -24.31 -1.45
N GLY A 46 -2.24 -25.13 -2.48
CA GLY A 46 -3.17 -26.27 -2.46
C GLY A 46 -2.53 -27.61 -2.08
N ARG A 47 -1.31 -27.62 -1.52
CA ARG A 47 -0.54 -28.84 -1.20
C ARG A 47 0.18 -28.70 0.14
N MET A 48 0.29 -29.82 0.85
CA MET A 48 1.14 -29.94 2.04
C MET A 48 2.61 -30.01 1.62
N THR A 49 3.48 -29.30 2.35
CA THR A 49 4.93 -29.31 2.12
C THR A 49 5.59 -30.45 2.90
N TYR A 50 6.40 -31.25 2.21
CA TYR A 50 7.22 -32.33 2.79
C TYR A 50 8.73 -32.01 2.70
N ASN A 51 9.59 -32.91 3.21
CA ASN A 51 11.04 -32.71 3.28
C ASN A 51 11.77 -32.99 1.97
N VAL A 52 11.27 -33.89 1.10
CA VAL A 52 11.88 -34.14 -0.21
C VAL A 52 11.23 -33.20 -1.22
N ARG A 53 11.98 -32.16 -1.63
CA ARG A 53 11.47 -31.00 -2.37
C ARG A 53 12.17 -30.84 -3.72
N GLY A 54 11.47 -30.23 -4.68
CA GLY A 54 12.02 -29.74 -5.93
C GLY A 54 11.07 -28.77 -6.63
N PHE A 55 11.58 -27.94 -7.55
CA PHE A 55 10.80 -26.90 -8.21
C PHE A 55 11.14 -26.81 -9.71
N ILE A 56 10.25 -26.18 -10.49
CA ILE A 56 10.47 -25.80 -11.88
C ILE A 56 10.05 -24.34 -12.05
N VAL A 57 10.88 -23.53 -12.73
CA VAL A 57 10.45 -22.24 -13.27
C VAL A 57 10.13 -22.39 -14.75
N ALA A 58 8.96 -21.92 -15.20
CA ALA A 58 8.54 -22.01 -16.60
C ALA A 58 7.61 -20.87 -17.05
N SER A 59 7.73 -20.46 -18.32
CA SER A 59 6.88 -19.46 -18.97
C SER A 59 5.61 -20.05 -19.59
N SER A 60 5.54 -21.36 -19.85
CA SER A 60 4.38 -22.04 -20.44
C SER A 60 4.14 -23.43 -19.84
N ILE A 61 2.95 -23.98 -20.07
CA ILE A 61 2.61 -25.36 -19.69
C ILE A 61 3.47 -26.36 -20.48
N GLU A 62 3.83 -26.02 -21.72
CA GLU A 62 4.64 -26.83 -22.63
C GLU A 62 6.08 -26.93 -22.10
N GLN A 63 6.66 -25.81 -21.68
CA GLN A 63 7.98 -25.79 -21.04
C GLN A 63 7.95 -26.51 -19.68
N LEU A 64 6.86 -26.39 -18.91
CA LEU A 64 6.67 -27.16 -17.68
C LEU A 64 6.61 -28.67 -17.94
N LYS A 65 5.84 -29.13 -18.95
CA LYS A 65 5.77 -30.54 -19.37
C LYS A 65 7.17 -31.07 -19.73
N GLN A 66 7.94 -30.32 -20.52
CA GLN A 66 9.31 -30.69 -20.90
C GLN A 66 10.21 -30.81 -19.66
N LYS A 67 10.25 -29.79 -18.79
CA LYS A 67 11.08 -29.79 -17.57
C LYS A 67 10.67 -30.85 -16.54
N LEU A 68 9.41 -31.31 -16.53
CA LEU A 68 8.94 -32.39 -15.66
C LEU A 68 9.41 -33.80 -16.09
N ILE A 69 9.75 -33.99 -17.36
CA ILE A 69 10.17 -35.29 -17.93
C ILE A 69 11.69 -35.48 -17.78
N VAL A 70 12.46 -34.39 -17.74
CA VAL A 70 13.91 -34.43 -17.50
C VAL A 70 14.19 -34.78 -16.03
N PRO A 71 15.12 -35.70 -15.72
CA PRO A 71 15.61 -35.92 -14.36
C PRO A 71 16.33 -34.68 -13.83
N GLN A 72 15.62 -33.82 -13.10
CA GLN A 72 16.21 -32.63 -12.48
C GLN A 72 16.90 -32.97 -11.16
N HIS A 73 18.13 -32.49 -11.01
CA HIS A 73 19.01 -32.75 -9.86
C HIS A 73 18.57 -32.09 -8.54
N ASP A 74 17.64 -31.14 -8.56
CA ASP A 74 17.16 -30.43 -7.35
C ASP A 74 16.09 -31.20 -6.57
N VAL A 75 16.31 -32.50 -6.37
CA VAL A 75 15.58 -33.31 -5.40
C VAL A 75 16.46 -33.47 -4.16
N ARG A 76 16.13 -32.77 -3.08
CA ARG A 76 16.93 -32.79 -1.86
C ARG A 76 16.07 -33.22 -0.67
N GLN A 77 16.60 -34.15 0.12
CA GLN A 77 16.11 -34.46 1.45
C GLN A 77 16.74 -33.46 2.44
N TYR A 78 15.90 -32.86 3.29
CA TYR A 78 16.34 -31.87 4.26
C TYR A 78 16.10 -32.36 5.69
N ASP A 79 17.19 -32.65 6.38
CA ASP A 79 17.19 -33.11 7.77
C ASP A 79 17.89 -32.12 8.73
N THR A 80 18.70 -31.18 8.24
CA THR A 80 19.53 -30.28 9.08
C THR A 80 19.29 -28.78 8.79
N PRO A 81 19.05 -27.95 9.83
CA PRO A 81 19.01 -26.49 9.70
C PRO A 81 20.21 -25.87 8.95
N ILE A 82 19.92 -25.04 7.96
CA ILE A 82 20.91 -24.27 7.19
C ILE A 82 20.78 -22.77 7.50
N ASN A 83 21.90 -22.09 7.72
CA ASN A 83 21.91 -20.64 7.95
C ASN A 83 22.00 -19.90 6.60
N ILE A 84 21.20 -18.84 6.42
CA ILE A 84 21.17 -18.04 5.20
C ILE A 84 22.08 -16.82 5.35
N VAL A 85 22.96 -16.59 4.38
CA VAL A 85 23.83 -15.41 4.32
C VAL A 85 23.43 -14.56 3.11
N PHE A 86 22.97 -13.34 3.35
CA PHE A 86 22.72 -12.38 2.26
C PHE A 86 24.02 -11.62 1.95
N LEU A 87 24.50 -11.81 0.73
CA LEU A 87 25.61 -11.08 0.14
C LEU A 87 25.05 -9.89 -0.64
N LEU A 88 25.43 -8.69 -0.26
CA LEU A 88 24.92 -7.44 -0.85
C LEU A 88 26.06 -6.82 -1.71
N PRO A 89 25.93 -6.79 -3.04
CA PRO A 89 26.99 -6.31 -3.92
C PRO A 89 27.37 -4.83 -3.72
N GLY A 90 28.50 -4.46 -4.34
CA GLY A 90 28.95 -3.07 -4.41
C GLY A 90 28.66 -2.44 -5.77
N GLN A 91 29.05 -1.17 -5.94
CA GLN A 91 29.08 -0.50 -7.23
C GLN A 91 29.90 -1.29 -8.27
N GLY A 92 29.45 -1.28 -9.53
CA GLY A 92 30.07 -1.99 -10.65
C GLY A 92 29.27 -3.17 -11.18
N THR A 93 28.07 -3.41 -10.63
CA THR A 93 27.10 -4.46 -11.02
C THR A 93 25.84 -3.91 -11.70
N GLN A 94 25.64 -2.57 -11.70
CA GLN A 94 24.46 -1.92 -12.25
C GLN A 94 24.34 -2.02 -13.77
N PHE A 95 23.10 -2.08 -14.26
CA PHE A 95 22.74 -2.01 -15.68
C PHE A 95 21.39 -1.27 -15.84
N PHE A 96 21.11 -0.73 -17.03
CA PHE A 96 19.86 0.00 -17.29
C PHE A 96 18.63 -0.92 -17.21
N GLY A 97 17.55 -0.42 -16.63
CA GLY A 97 16.30 -1.15 -16.47
C GLY A 97 16.35 -2.27 -15.42
N MET A 98 17.40 -2.34 -14.58
CA MET A 98 17.60 -3.45 -13.64
C MET A 98 16.48 -3.62 -12.59
N ALA A 99 15.64 -2.60 -12.38
CA ALA A 99 14.47 -2.70 -11.51
C ALA A 99 13.15 -2.89 -12.28
N TYR A 100 13.14 -2.80 -13.62
CA TYR A 100 11.91 -2.80 -14.42
C TYR A 100 11.03 -4.03 -14.19
N ASP A 101 11.63 -5.23 -14.23
CA ASP A 101 10.92 -6.49 -13.94
C ASP A 101 10.47 -6.58 -12.48
N LEU A 102 11.24 -6.01 -11.55
CA LEU A 102 10.91 -6.04 -10.12
C LEU A 102 9.72 -5.14 -9.82
N TYR A 103 9.75 -3.92 -10.34
CA TYR A 103 8.70 -2.91 -10.27
C TYR A 103 7.41 -3.41 -10.93
N THR A 104 7.51 -4.02 -12.11
CA THR A 104 6.34 -4.49 -12.87
C THR A 104 5.67 -5.72 -12.26
N ASN A 105 6.43 -6.62 -11.62
CA ASN A 105 5.91 -7.92 -11.20
C ASN A 105 5.69 -8.08 -9.68
N TYR A 106 6.33 -7.27 -8.84
CA TYR A 106 6.27 -7.41 -7.37
C TYR A 106 5.86 -6.07 -6.72
N PRO A 107 4.60 -5.91 -6.26
CA PRO A 107 4.10 -4.65 -5.70
C PRO A 107 4.89 -4.13 -4.49
N ILE A 108 5.49 -5.04 -3.71
CA ILE A 108 6.40 -4.66 -2.61
C ILE A 108 7.66 -3.96 -3.12
N CYS A 109 8.25 -4.45 -4.22
CA CYS A 109 9.41 -3.81 -4.83
C CYS A 109 9.03 -2.45 -5.42
N ALA A 110 7.91 -2.36 -6.14
CA ALA A 110 7.42 -1.09 -6.69
C ALA A 110 7.27 -0.02 -5.60
N LYS A 111 6.52 -0.33 -4.53
CA LYS A 111 6.33 0.58 -3.38
C LYS A 111 7.66 1.02 -2.76
N ILE A 112 8.61 0.11 -2.60
CA ILE A 112 9.92 0.43 -1.99
C ILE A 112 10.76 1.30 -2.92
N ILE A 113 10.76 1.01 -4.23
CA ILE A 113 11.45 1.81 -5.24
C ILE A 113 10.89 3.24 -5.25
N ASP A 114 9.55 3.39 -5.28
CA ASP A 114 8.88 4.69 -5.20
C ASP A 114 9.26 5.45 -3.92
N GLN A 115 9.22 4.77 -2.77
CA GLN A 115 9.61 5.36 -1.48
C GLN A 115 11.07 5.83 -1.48
N CYS A 116 12.01 5.00 -1.94
CA CYS A 116 13.42 5.39 -1.99
C CYS A 116 13.67 6.56 -2.95
N CYS A 117 13.06 6.53 -4.13
CA CYS A 117 13.14 7.62 -5.09
C CYS A 117 12.59 8.93 -4.51
N ASN A 118 11.49 8.88 -3.75
CA ASN A 118 10.91 10.06 -3.11
C ASN A 118 11.77 10.65 -1.98
N PHE A 119 12.65 9.87 -1.35
CA PHE A 119 13.60 10.40 -0.36
C PHE A 119 14.80 11.14 -0.99
N ILE A 120 15.09 10.94 -2.28
CA ILE A 120 16.14 11.68 -2.99
C ILE A 120 15.71 13.14 -3.16
N GLN A 121 16.44 14.05 -2.53
CA GLN A 121 16.07 15.47 -2.45
C GLN A 121 16.31 16.18 -3.78
N ASN A 122 17.46 15.92 -4.41
CA ASN A 122 17.81 16.52 -5.69
C ASN A 122 16.95 15.92 -6.82
N SER A 123 16.04 16.72 -7.37
CA SER A 123 15.09 16.30 -8.41
C SER A 123 15.76 15.80 -9.69
N ALA A 124 16.94 16.32 -10.04
CA ALA A 124 17.69 15.85 -11.21
C ALA A 124 18.32 14.47 -10.96
N ILE A 125 18.93 14.26 -9.78
CA ILE A 125 19.46 12.94 -9.38
C ILE A 125 18.31 11.92 -9.29
N ARG A 126 17.19 12.31 -8.67
CA ARG A 126 15.98 11.49 -8.58
C ARG A 126 15.48 11.03 -9.95
N GLN A 127 15.38 11.94 -10.92
CA GLN A 127 14.95 11.58 -12.27
C GLN A 127 15.96 10.67 -12.98
N MET A 128 17.27 10.90 -12.80
CA MET A 128 18.30 10.02 -13.36
C MET A 128 18.28 8.61 -12.75
N VAL A 129 18.05 8.50 -11.44
CA VAL A 129 17.86 7.21 -10.75
C VAL A 129 16.63 6.50 -11.28
N ILE A 130 15.46 7.16 -11.36
CA ILE A 130 14.22 6.59 -11.92
C ILE A 130 14.45 6.09 -13.36
N ASP A 131 15.09 6.91 -14.18
CA ASP A 131 15.43 6.57 -15.57
C ASP A 131 16.34 5.35 -15.65
N SER A 132 17.40 5.29 -14.83
CA SER A 132 18.32 4.15 -14.77
C SER A 132 17.64 2.86 -14.32
N LEU A 133 16.74 2.95 -13.33
CA LEU A 133 16.04 1.81 -12.75
C LEU A 133 14.96 1.23 -13.68
N LEU A 134 14.26 2.08 -14.42
CA LEU A 134 13.02 1.71 -15.13
C LEU A 134 13.06 1.83 -16.66
N LYS A 135 14.00 2.57 -17.28
CA LYS A 135 14.11 2.64 -18.74
C LYS A 135 15.00 1.51 -19.26
N THR A 136 14.45 0.72 -20.20
CA THR A 136 15.09 -0.47 -20.78
C THR A 136 15.96 -0.20 -22.02
N LYS A 137 16.10 1.08 -22.41
CA LYS A 137 17.03 1.54 -23.44
C LYS A 137 17.89 2.64 -22.86
N GLU A 138 19.18 2.56 -23.14
CA GLU A 138 20.14 3.62 -22.84
C GLU A 138 19.70 4.92 -23.53
N VAL A 139 19.58 5.99 -22.75
CA VAL A 139 19.29 7.33 -23.31
C VAL A 139 20.58 7.82 -23.95
N SER A 140 20.59 7.94 -25.27
CA SER A 140 21.77 8.21 -26.12
C SER A 140 22.49 9.54 -25.88
N SER A 141 22.08 10.32 -24.87
CA SER A 141 22.70 11.57 -24.41
C SER A 141 23.51 11.42 -23.10
N LEU A 142 23.46 10.28 -22.42
CA LEU A 142 24.18 10.06 -21.17
C LEU A 142 25.56 9.44 -21.45
N SER A 143 26.62 10.23 -21.21
CA SER A 143 28.00 9.76 -21.36
C SER A 143 28.38 8.69 -20.31
N ASN A 144 29.46 7.93 -20.56
CA ASN A 144 29.94 6.91 -19.60
C ASN A 144 30.27 7.48 -18.21
N SER A 145 30.65 8.75 -18.10
CA SER A 145 30.76 9.42 -16.81
C SER A 145 29.38 9.59 -16.17
N SER A 146 28.37 10.05 -16.93
CA SER A 146 26.97 10.23 -16.48
C SER A 146 26.38 8.99 -15.78
N ILE A 147 26.74 7.78 -16.19
CA ILE A 147 26.26 6.51 -15.60
C ILE A 147 26.81 6.30 -14.17
N GLN A 148 27.98 6.86 -13.84
CA GLN A 148 28.60 6.69 -12.52
C GLN A 148 27.94 7.55 -11.43
N TYR A 149 27.24 8.64 -11.79
CA TYR A 149 26.72 9.62 -10.84
C TYR A 149 25.59 9.08 -9.94
N TYR A 150 24.77 8.15 -10.42
CA TYR A 150 23.64 7.59 -9.67
C TYR A 150 23.80 6.10 -9.33
N ALA A 151 24.90 5.48 -9.73
CA ALA A 151 25.10 4.03 -9.61
C ALA A 151 24.95 3.50 -8.17
N GLN A 152 25.49 4.18 -7.15
CA GLN A 152 25.38 3.72 -5.76
C GLN A 152 23.94 3.77 -5.23
N LEU A 153 23.20 4.84 -5.53
CA LEU A 153 21.77 4.96 -5.17
C LEU A 153 20.95 3.90 -5.90
N SER A 154 21.12 3.74 -7.21
CA SER A 154 20.38 2.75 -7.99
C SER A 154 20.62 1.31 -7.50
N VAL A 155 21.88 0.96 -7.19
CA VAL A 155 22.23 -0.36 -6.63
C VAL A 155 21.59 -0.55 -5.24
N PHE A 156 21.75 0.42 -4.34
CA PHE A 156 21.15 0.37 -2.99
C PHE A 156 19.64 0.13 -3.04
N ILE A 157 18.92 0.86 -3.90
CA ILE A 157 17.46 0.77 -4.04
C ILE A 157 17.04 -0.64 -4.50
N VAL A 158 17.75 -1.21 -5.48
CA VAL A 158 17.46 -2.55 -6.00
C VAL A 158 17.78 -3.64 -4.98
N GLU A 159 18.91 -3.56 -4.29
CA GLU A 159 19.29 -4.52 -3.25
C GLU A 159 18.33 -4.49 -2.06
N TYR A 160 17.97 -3.29 -1.60
CA TYR A 160 17.01 -3.11 -0.50
C TYR A 160 15.60 -3.62 -0.88
N ALA A 161 15.13 -3.34 -2.10
CA ALA A 161 13.85 -3.85 -2.60
C ALA A 161 13.85 -5.38 -2.76
N LEU A 162 14.92 -5.97 -3.31
CA LEU A 162 15.09 -7.42 -3.40
C LEU A 162 15.14 -8.08 -2.02
N ALA A 163 15.97 -7.58 -1.11
CA ALA A 163 16.08 -8.11 0.24
C ALA A 163 14.73 -8.05 0.98
N SER A 164 14.00 -6.95 0.83
CA SER A 164 12.65 -6.80 1.38
C SER A 164 11.64 -7.79 0.79
N LEU A 165 11.72 -8.11 -0.51
CA LEU A 165 10.92 -9.18 -1.13
C LEU A 165 11.26 -10.56 -0.53
N PHE A 166 12.54 -10.90 -0.38
CA PHE A 166 12.95 -12.16 0.25
C PHE A 166 12.51 -12.25 1.72
N ILE A 167 12.65 -11.17 2.50
CA ILE A 167 12.18 -11.09 3.88
C ILE A 167 10.65 -11.24 3.95
N ALA A 168 9.90 -10.61 3.05
CA ALA A 168 8.44 -10.75 2.95
C ALA A 168 7.99 -12.17 2.56
N LEU A 169 8.82 -12.89 1.79
CA LEU A 169 8.66 -14.32 1.51
C LEU A 169 9.00 -15.23 2.70
N ASN A 170 9.34 -14.67 3.87
CA ASN A 170 9.80 -15.37 5.07
C ASN A 170 11.15 -16.09 4.86
N VAL A 171 12.00 -15.58 3.96
CA VAL A 171 13.42 -15.93 3.86
C VAL A 171 14.20 -14.99 4.79
N LYS A 172 14.47 -15.46 6.00
CA LYS A 172 15.17 -14.66 7.02
C LYS A 172 16.68 -14.87 6.92
N PRO A 173 17.49 -13.82 6.65
CA PRO A 173 18.95 -13.93 6.74
C PRO A 173 19.37 -14.16 8.19
N ASN A 174 20.37 -15.01 8.39
CA ASN A 174 21.08 -15.16 9.66
C ASN A 174 22.24 -14.17 9.75
N PHE A 175 22.85 -13.83 8.62
CA PHE A 175 23.94 -12.88 8.50
C PHE A 175 23.81 -12.05 7.22
N PHE A 176 24.24 -10.79 7.28
CA PHE A 176 24.53 -9.98 6.10
C PHE A 176 26.05 -9.84 5.92
N ILE A 177 26.52 -9.83 4.67
CA ILE A 177 27.85 -9.36 4.28
C ILE A 177 27.67 -8.43 3.09
N GLY A 178 28.07 -7.16 3.24
CA GLY A 178 27.94 -6.17 2.18
C GLY A 178 29.29 -5.75 1.61
N HIS A 179 29.41 -5.62 0.30
CA HIS A 179 30.64 -5.14 -0.34
C HIS A 179 30.53 -3.63 -0.58
N SER A 180 31.28 -2.81 0.18
CA SER A 180 31.24 -1.35 0.05
C SER A 180 29.81 -0.80 0.20
N THR A 181 29.19 -0.28 -0.87
CA THR A 181 27.80 0.20 -0.88
C THR A 181 26.79 -0.83 -0.34
N GLY A 182 27.00 -2.13 -0.59
CA GLY A 182 26.15 -3.19 -0.05
C GLY A 182 26.18 -3.28 1.49
N GLU A 183 27.22 -2.77 2.17
CA GLU A 183 27.26 -2.74 3.63
C GLU A 183 26.34 -1.66 4.22
N LEU A 184 26.09 -0.58 3.47
CA LEU A 184 25.04 0.39 3.81
C LEU A 184 23.64 -0.21 3.64
N VAL A 185 23.44 -1.07 2.63
CA VAL A 185 22.20 -1.85 2.49
C VAL A 185 22.05 -2.81 3.67
N ALA A 186 23.10 -3.51 4.07
CA ALA A 186 23.11 -4.39 5.25
C ALA A 186 22.70 -3.62 6.52
N ALA A 187 23.34 -2.48 6.77
CA ALA A 187 23.08 -1.64 7.93
C ALA A 187 21.67 -1.05 7.92
N CYS A 188 21.14 -0.64 6.76
CA CYS A 188 19.76 -0.18 6.62
C CYS A 188 18.74 -1.30 6.86
N LEU A 189 18.97 -2.51 6.32
CA LEU A 189 18.13 -3.69 6.59
C LEU A 189 18.19 -4.12 8.07
N ALA A 190 19.34 -3.92 8.71
CA ALA A 190 19.53 -4.11 10.14
C ALA A 190 19.06 -2.92 10.99
N GLN A 191 18.43 -1.88 10.41
CA GLN A 191 17.88 -0.70 11.12
C GLN A 191 18.92 0.19 11.82
N VAL A 192 20.20 0.10 11.47
CA VAL A 192 21.25 1.04 11.92
C VAL A 192 20.94 2.46 11.44
N PHE A 193 20.49 2.56 10.18
CA PHE A 193 19.88 3.75 9.59
C PHE A 193 18.38 3.51 9.39
N THR A 194 17.57 4.59 9.37
CA THR A 194 16.29 4.56 8.65
C THR A 194 16.54 4.54 7.14
N LEU A 195 15.54 4.12 6.36
CA LEU A 195 15.64 4.10 4.90
C LEU A 195 15.91 5.49 4.31
N GLU A 196 15.25 6.51 4.85
CA GLU A 196 15.46 7.91 4.50
C GLU A 196 16.88 8.38 4.85
N GLN A 197 17.35 8.11 6.07
CA GLN A 197 18.72 8.44 6.47
C GLN A 197 19.77 7.78 5.56
N ALA A 198 19.55 6.53 5.14
CA ALA A 198 20.45 5.81 4.25
C ALA A 198 20.48 6.39 2.82
N ILE A 199 19.33 6.82 2.28
CA ILE A 199 19.24 7.51 0.99
C ILE A 199 19.92 8.88 1.07
N CYS A 200 19.60 9.69 2.09
CA CYS A 200 20.25 11.00 2.31
C CYS A 200 21.75 10.86 2.54
N PHE A 201 22.20 9.84 3.27
CA PHE A 201 23.63 9.53 3.45
C PHE A 201 24.30 9.19 2.13
N LEU A 202 23.66 8.40 1.25
CA LEU A 202 24.21 8.07 -0.07
C LEU A 202 24.23 9.27 -1.01
N GLU A 203 23.19 10.10 -1.00
CA GLU A 203 23.13 11.36 -1.76
C GLU A 203 24.25 12.32 -1.32
N TYR A 204 24.45 12.49 0.00
CA TYR A 204 25.54 13.34 0.51
C TYR A 204 26.93 12.73 0.32
N ARG A 205 27.09 11.40 0.51
CA ARG A 205 28.33 10.66 0.22
C ARG A 205 28.74 10.82 -1.25
N TRP A 206 27.78 10.78 -2.17
CA TRP A 206 28.01 11.12 -3.57
C TRP A 206 28.53 12.56 -3.71
N GLU A 207 27.88 13.54 -3.07
CA GLU A 207 28.21 14.96 -3.22
C GLU A 207 29.64 15.27 -2.77
N VAL A 208 30.07 14.68 -1.65
CA VAL A 208 31.43 14.90 -1.14
C VAL A 208 32.50 14.14 -1.95
N THR A 209 32.14 13.04 -2.63
CA THR A 209 33.10 12.22 -3.41
C THR A 209 33.19 12.62 -4.88
N VAL A 210 32.11 13.09 -5.51
CA VAL A 210 32.11 13.54 -6.93
C VAL A 210 32.98 14.78 -7.15
N ASN A 211 33.14 15.59 -6.10
CA ASN A 211 33.97 16.79 -6.09
C ASN A 211 35.48 16.50 -5.95
N ILE A 212 35.87 15.23 -5.75
CA ILE A 212 37.27 14.80 -5.80
C ILE A 212 37.66 14.71 -7.29
N PRO A 213 38.63 15.51 -7.80
CA PRO A 213 38.85 15.59 -9.23
C PRO A 213 39.36 14.25 -9.78
N SER A 214 38.60 13.66 -10.70
CA SER A 214 38.79 12.31 -11.24
C SER A 214 40.14 12.09 -11.94
N SER A 215 40.91 13.15 -12.23
CA SER A 215 42.30 13.06 -12.66
C SER A 215 43.25 12.42 -11.62
N HIS A 216 42.90 12.41 -10.32
CA HIS A 216 43.84 12.05 -9.26
C HIS A 216 43.97 10.55 -8.98
N GLY A 217 42.95 9.73 -9.23
CA GLY A 217 42.93 8.33 -8.79
C GLY A 217 42.34 7.35 -9.80
N SER A 218 42.94 6.17 -9.90
CA SER A 218 42.48 5.02 -10.70
C SER A 218 42.46 3.77 -9.83
N MET A 219 41.76 2.71 -10.26
CA MET A 219 41.68 1.44 -9.55
C MET A 219 41.85 0.24 -10.48
N LEU A 220 42.60 -0.77 -10.01
CA LEU A 220 42.94 -1.97 -10.76
C LEU A 220 42.58 -3.21 -9.94
N ALA A 221 41.63 -4.00 -10.43
CA ALA A 221 41.39 -5.34 -9.90
C ALA A 221 42.44 -6.30 -10.49
N VAL A 222 43.09 -7.08 -9.64
CA VAL A 222 44.09 -8.08 -10.02
C VAL A 222 43.77 -9.45 -9.42
N HIS A 223 44.11 -10.51 -10.17
CA HIS A 223 44.04 -11.89 -9.71
C HIS A 223 45.42 -12.53 -9.89
N ILE A 224 46.22 -12.53 -8.82
CA ILE A 224 47.63 -12.93 -8.82
C ILE A 224 48.01 -13.51 -7.45
N ASP A 225 48.95 -14.45 -7.44
CA ASP A 225 49.50 -15.08 -6.23
C ASP A 225 50.84 -14.41 -5.84
N GLU A 226 50.82 -13.09 -5.60
CA GLU A 226 52.02 -12.27 -5.29
C GLU A 226 52.00 -11.66 -3.88
N ASP A 227 53.17 -11.21 -3.43
CA ASP A 227 53.31 -10.39 -2.22
C ASP A 227 52.69 -9.00 -2.46
N VAL A 228 51.49 -8.81 -1.92
CA VAL A 228 50.76 -7.54 -2.06
C VAL A 228 51.43 -6.38 -1.31
N GLU A 229 52.16 -6.62 -0.22
CA GLU A 229 52.89 -5.57 0.49
C GLU A 229 54.11 -5.10 -0.31
N LEU A 230 54.74 -5.99 -1.10
CA LEU A 230 55.76 -5.62 -2.07
C LEU A 230 55.15 -4.72 -3.16
N LEU A 231 54.03 -5.13 -3.78
CA LEU A 231 53.35 -4.35 -4.83
C LEU A 231 52.93 -2.95 -4.36
N GLN A 232 52.38 -2.83 -3.14
CA GLN A 232 52.04 -1.52 -2.56
C GLN A 232 53.24 -0.58 -2.48
N ARG A 233 54.40 -1.11 -2.03
CA ARG A 233 55.64 -0.33 -1.85
C ARG A 233 56.35 -0.01 -3.16
N GLU A 234 56.37 -0.95 -4.11
CA GLU A 234 57.05 -0.77 -5.40
C GLU A 234 56.33 0.24 -6.29
N PHE A 235 55.00 0.21 -6.31
CA PHE A 235 54.19 1.06 -7.20
C PHE A 235 53.63 2.31 -6.55
N ASP A 236 53.75 2.47 -5.23
CA ASP A 236 53.12 3.55 -4.46
C ASP A 236 51.59 3.55 -4.66
N VAL A 237 50.97 2.46 -4.19
CA VAL A 237 49.54 2.15 -4.31
C VAL A 237 48.97 1.58 -3.00
N GLU A 238 47.68 1.82 -2.77
CA GLU A 238 46.91 1.32 -1.62
C GLU A 238 46.06 0.09 -2.03
N ILE A 239 45.82 -0.83 -1.09
CA ILE A 239 44.79 -1.87 -1.28
C ILE A 239 43.44 -1.28 -0.91
N SER A 240 42.49 -1.37 -1.84
CA SER A 240 41.10 -0.92 -1.70
C SER A 240 40.13 -2.08 -1.39
N ALA A 241 40.49 -3.31 -1.75
CA ALA A 241 39.72 -4.51 -1.38
C ALA A 241 40.58 -5.78 -1.37
N ILE A 242 40.29 -6.66 -0.40
CA ILE A 242 40.80 -8.04 -0.33
C ILE A 242 39.60 -8.96 -0.52
N ASN A 243 39.42 -9.45 -1.75
CA ASN A 243 38.26 -10.24 -2.16
C ASN A 243 38.47 -11.76 -1.96
N SER A 244 39.72 -12.22 -2.04
CA SER A 244 40.19 -13.55 -1.64
C SER A 244 41.72 -13.53 -1.51
N LYS A 245 42.34 -14.63 -1.07
CA LYS A 245 43.81 -14.82 -0.97
C LYS A 245 44.64 -14.46 -2.23
N ASN A 246 44.00 -14.33 -3.38
CA ASN A 246 44.66 -14.01 -4.65
C ASN A 246 43.82 -13.08 -5.54
N GLN A 247 42.85 -12.35 -4.96
CA GLN A 247 42.04 -11.35 -5.67
C GLN A 247 41.98 -10.06 -4.88
N TYR A 248 42.60 -9.04 -5.44
CA TYR A 248 42.82 -7.75 -4.81
C TYR A 248 42.32 -6.62 -5.71
N VAL A 249 41.99 -5.49 -5.11
CA VAL A 249 41.80 -4.23 -5.83
C VAL A 249 42.78 -3.23 -5.27
N PHE A 250 43.57 -2.63 -6.14
CA PHE A 250 44.50 -1.57 -5.82
C PHE A 250 43.98 -0.21 -6.28
N SER A 251 44.29 0.83 -5.51
CA SER A 251 43.98 2.23 -5.75
C SER A 251 45.26 3.05 -5.73
N GLY A 252 45.36 4.05 -6.62
CA GLY A 252 46.52 4.92 -6.66
C GLY A 252 46.39 5.96 -7.76
N THR A 253 47.43 6.75 -7.99
CA THR A 253 47.45 7.68 -9.12
C THR A 253 47.35 6.95 -10.46
N HIS A 254 46.80 7.60 -11.48
CA HIS A 254 46.70 7.04 -12.83
C HIS A 254 48.04 6.52 -13.37
N SER A 255 49.14 7.22 -13.07
CA SER A 255 50.50 6.83 -13.47
C SER A 255 51.04 5.63 -12.69
N ASN A 256 50.80 5.56 -11.37
CA ASN A 256 51.22 4.43 -10.53
C ASN A 256 50.46 3.15 -10.90
N ILE A 257 49.12 3.22 -11.00
CA ILE A 257 48.27 2.10 -11.41
C ILE A 257 48.62 1.60 -12.81
N LYS A 258 48.88 2.51 -13.76
CA LYS A 258 49.31 2.14 -15.11
C LYS A 258 50.67 1.44 -15.10
N ARG A 259 51.65 1.93 -14.33
CA ARG A 259 52.98 1.31 -14.19
C ARG A 259 52.88 -0.10 -13.59
N MET A 260 52.05 -0.28 -12.58
CA MET A 260 51.73 -1.57 -11.98
C MET A 260 51.09 -2.53 -13.00
N GLU A 261 50.09 -2.07 -13.74
CA GLU A 261 49.43 -2.86 -14.79
C GLU A 261 50.41 -3.26 -15.90
N GLU A 262 51.29 -2.34 -16.33
CA GLU A 262 52.32 -2.62 -17.35
C GLU A 262 53.34 -3.65 -16.87
N GLN A 263 53.80 -3.58 -15.61
CA GLN A 263 54.71 -4.59 -15.05
C GLN A 263 54.03 -5.95 -14.88
N LEU A 264 52.81 -6.00 -14.33
CA LEU A 264 52.08 -7.25 -14.12
C LEU A 264 51.74 -7.95 -15.45
N ARG A 265 51.50 -7.19 -16.53
CA ARG A 265 51.31 -7.75 -17.89
C ARG A 265 52.56 -8.41 -18.48
N LEU A 266 53.76 -8.18 -17.94
CA LEU A 266 54.97 -8.93 -18.33
C LEU A 266 54.98 -10.35 -17.75
N GLN A 267 54.25 -10.58 -16.65
CA GLN A 267 54.27 -11.82 -15.87
C GLN A 267 52.97 -12.63 -15.99
N TYR A 268 51.82 -11.94 -16.11
CA TYR A 268 50.49 -12.55 -16.12
C TYR A 268 49.70 -12.22 -17.39
N PRO A 269 48.82 -13.14 -17.84
CA PRO A 269 47.89 -12.85 -18.94
C PRO A 269 46.94 -11.70 -18.60
N THR A 270 46.57 -10.91 -19.60
CA THR A 270 45.73 -9.70 -19.44
C THR A 270 44.39 -9.94 -18.73
N ASN A 271 43.81 -11.15 -18.82
CA ASN A 271 42.57 -11.49 -18.13
C ASN A 271 42.68 -11.59 -16.60
N LYS A 272 43.90 -11.55 -16.04
CA LYS A 272 44.17 -11.45 -14.60
C LYS A 272 44.10 -10.00 -14.09
N MET A 273 43.95 -9.00 -14.97
CA MET A 273 43.90 -7.58 -14.62
C MET A 273 42.65 -6.93 -15.22
N LYS A 274 41.99 -6.05 -14.47
CA LYS A 274 40.86 -5.25 -14.95
C LYS A 274 40.90 -3.86 -14.33
N ASN A 275 41.21 -2.86 -15.16
CA ASN A 275 41.05 -1.46 -14.79
C ASN A 275 39.56 -1.15 -14.55
N LEU A 276 39.24 -0.56 -13.40
CA LEU A 276 37.88 -0.25 -12.99
C LEU A 276 37.49 1.14 -13.49
N GLN A 277 36.48 1.19 -14.35
CA GLN A 277 35.94 2.43 -14.91
C GLN A 277 35.05 3.14 -13.86
N ILE A 278 35.69 3.84 -12.91
CA ILE A 278 35.06 4.58 -11.81
C ILE A 278 35.76 5.93 -11.59
N ALA A 279 34.99 6.95 -11.22
CA ALA A 279 35.44 8.34 -11.15
C ALA A 279 36.51 8.64 -10.10
N SER A 280 36.75 7.74 -9.15
CA SER A 280 37.67 8.00 -8.04
C SER A 280 38.24 6.73 -7.42
N ALA A 281 39.36 6.89 -6.71
CA ALA A 281 40.04 5.88 -5.94
C ALA A 281 39.36 5.69 -4.56
N PHE A 282 38.20 5.01 -4.54
CA PHE A 282 37.52 4.66 -3.29
C PHE A 282 38.39 3.76 -2.38
N HIS A 283 38.08 3.75 -1.07
CA HIS A 283 38.77 2.91 -0.07
C HIS A 283 40.28 3.15 -0.04
N SER A 284 40.66 4.42 0.02
CA SER A 284 42.06 4.87 0.04
C SER A 284 42.21 6.27 0.65
N SER A 285 43.45 6.74 0.80
CA SER A 285 43.76 8.12 1.23
C SER A 285 43.15 9.21 0.35
N PHE A 286 42.83 8.92 -0.93
CA PHE A 286 42.15 9.86 -1.83
C PHE A 286 40.77 10.29 -1.32
N MET A 287 40.14 9.51 -0.42
CA MET A 287 38.85 9.84 0.19
C MET A 287 38.93 10.79 1.39
N ASN A 288 40.13 11.20 1.86
CA ASN A 288 40.29 12.01 3.08
C ASN A 288 39.42 13.28 3.10
N SER A 289 39.39 14.06 2.01
CA SER A 289 38.62 15.31 1.93
C SER A 289 37.09 15.11 1.85
N ALA A 290 36.65 13.91 1.42
CA ALA A 290 35.25 13.51 1.52
C ALA A 290 34.90 13.05 2.94
N CYS A 291 35.83 12.35 3.62
CA CYS A 291 35.67 11.89 5.00
C CYS A 291 35.41 13.07 5.96
N GLU A 292 36.23 14.12 5.91
CA GLU A 292 36.09 15.31 6.77
C GLU A 292 34.70 15.98 6.65
N LYS A 293 34.17 16.05 5.43
CA LYS A 293 32.83 16.61 5.17
C LYS A 293 31.72 15.67 5.64
N LEU A 294 31.86 14.38 5.35
CA LEU A 294 30.90 13.35 5.73
C LEU A 294 30.79 13.23 7.25
N GLU A 295 31.91 13.24 7.98
CA GLU A 295 31.97 13.17 9.44
C GLU A 295 31.13 14.29 10.08
N LYS A 296 31.36 15.53 9.62
CA LYS A 296 30.61 16.70 10.09
C LYS A 296 29.11 16.58 9.82
N TRP A 297 28.72 16.14 8.62
CA TRP A 297 27.31 15.95 8.26
C TRP A 297 26.63 14.83 9.07
N MET A 298 27.34 13.73 9.33
CA MET A 298 26.84 12.60 10.11
C MET A 298 26.53 12.93 11.58
N THR A 299 27.05 14.03 12.14
CA THR A 299 26.72 14.46 13.51
C THR A 299 25.23 14.73 13.73
N CYS A 300 24.47 14.96 12.66
CA CYS A 300 23.01 15.12 12.70
C CYS A 300 22.24 13.79 12.69
N LEU A 301 22.90 12.64 12.48
CA LEU A 301 22.24 11.34 12.37
C LEU A 301 22.13 10.62 13.72
N VAL A 302 20.98 9.96 13.93
CA VAL A 302 20.78 9.03 15.04
C VAL A 302 20.93 7.60 14.52
N LEU A 303 22.11 7.01 14.73
CA LEU A 303 22.42 5.63 14.38
C LEU A 303 21.99 4.67 15.50
N LYS A 304 21.62 3.43 15.15
CA LYS A 304 21.16 2.39 16.09
C LYS A 304 21.99 1.12 16.00
N GLU A 305 21.95 0.30 17.04
CA GLU A 305 22.53 -1.03 17.03
C GLU A 305 21.87 -1.91 15.95
N PRO A 306 22.63 -2.75 15.23
CA PRO A 306 22.09 -3.61 14.18
C PRO A 306 21.15 -4.67 14.77
N SER A 307 19.89 -4.63 14.34
CA SER A 307 18.84 -5.60 14.72
C SER A 307 19.01 -7.00 14.11
N PHE A 308 19.94 -7.15 13.17
CA PHE A 308 20.34 -8.41 12.54
C PHE A 308 21.87 -8.51 12.48
N PRO A 309 22.47 -9.71 12.59
CA PRO A 309 23.92 -9.86 12.56
C PRO A 309 24.53 -9.43 11.20
N ILE A 310 25.56 -8.57 11.24
CA ILE A 310 26.34 -8.18 10.07
C ILE A 310 27.79 -8.61 10.27
N VAL A 311 28.40 -9.21 9.25
CA VAL A 311 29.85 -9.38 9.17
C VAL A 311 30.42 -8.16 8.45
N SER A 312 31.15 -7.34 9.19
CA SER A 312 31.79 -6.12 8.70
C SER A 312 32.86 -6.46 7.66
N THR A 313 32.86 -5.76 6.53
CA THR A 313 34.00 -5.75 5.60
C THR A 313 35.04 -4.69 5.95
N VAL A 314 34.80 -3.85 6.96
CA VAL A 314 35.81 -2.92 7.53
C VAL A 314 36.75 -3.65 8.49
N THR A 315 36.23 -4.59 9.28
CA THR A 315 37.01 -5.36 10.27
C THR A 315 37.18 -6.84 9.91
N GLY A 316 36.46 -7.35 8.91
CA GLY A 316 36.49 -8.76 8.51
C GLY A 316 35.83 -9.70 9.53
N MET A 317 35.06 -9.16 10.48
CA MET A 317 34.54 -9.86 11.66
C MET A 317 33.05 -9.56 11.88
N LEU A 318 32.38 -10.35 12.70
CA LEU A 318 31.04 -10.02 13.17
C LEU A 318 31.06 -8.72 13.97
N THR A 319 30.17 -7.78 13.66
CA THR A 319 30.11 -6.46 14.30
C THR A 319 29.87 -6.54 15.79
N LYS A 320 30.59 -5.72 16.56
CA LYS A 320 30.40 -5.58 18.02
C LYS A 320 29.37 -4.51 18.34
N VAL A 321 28.79 -4.60 19.54
CA VAL A 321 27.92 -3.55 20.11
C VAL A 321 28.71 -2.24 20.14
N GLY A 322 28.07 -1.14 19.72
CA GLY A 322 28.66 0.19 19.64
C GLY A 322 29.48 0.47 18.36
N GLU A 323 29.80 -0.55 17.56
CA GLU A 323 30.69 -0.42 16.40
C GLU A 323 30.01 0.35 15.26
N MET A 324 28.86 -0.13 14.77
CA MET A 324 28.13 0.51 13.67
C MET A 324 27.35 1.77 14.06
N THR A 325 27.19 2.04 15.36
CA THR A 325 26.64 3.32 15.85
C THR A 325 27.66 4.46 15.87
N SER A 326 28.95 4.15 15.70
CA SER A 326 30.01 5.17 15.67
C SER A 326 30.13 5.82 14.30
N ILE A 327 30.31 7.15 14.27
CA ILE A 327 30.63 7.89 13.04
C ILE A 327 32.01 7.43 12.49
N ASP A 328 32.98 7.17 13.38
CA ASP A 328 34.33 6.69 13.01
C ASP A 328 34.30 5.39 12.19
N TYR A 329 33.28 4.56 12.39
CA TYR A 329 33.06 3.34 11.62
C TYR A 329 32.71 3.65 10.17
N TRP A 330 31.77 4.58 9.94
CA TRP A 330 31.32 4.96 8.62
C TRP A 330 32.35 5.78 7.84
N ILE A 331 33.18 6.56 8.56
CA ILE A 331 34.38 7.20 7.99
C ILE A 331 35.45 6.16 7.66
N SER A 332 35.69 5.18 8.54
CA SER A 332 36.56 4.04 8.23
C SER A 332 36.06 3.24 7.02
N HIS A 333 34.76 3.04 6.89
CA HIS A 333 34.12 2.31 5.78
C HIS A 333 34.26 3.01 4.41
N LEU A 334 34.46 4.32 4.36
CA LEU A 334 34.75 5.04 3.11
C LEU A 334 36.24 4.95 2.70
N LYS A 335 37.13 4.72 3.67
CA LYS A 335 38.58 4.93 3.54
C LYS A 335 39.43 3.65 3.63
N LYS A 336 39.02 2.65 4.40
CA LYS A 336 39.77 1.41 4.61
C LYS A 336 39.43 0.35 3.55
N PRO A 337 40.33 -0.61 3.27
CA PRO A 337 40.04 -1.70 2.33
C PRO A 337 38.80 -2.52 2.71
N VAL A 338 38.06 -2.95 1.70
CA VAL A 338 36.94 -3.90 1.83
C VAL A 338 37.50 -5.32 2.01
N LEU A 339 37.45 -5.83 3.25
CA LEU A 339 37.92 -7.15 3.66
C LEU A 339 36.88 -8.26 3.41
N PHE A 340 36.35 -8.35 2.19
CA PHE A 340 35.30 -9.33 1.84
C PHE A 340 35.77 -10.79 2.00
N GLY A 341 36.98 -11.10 1.54
CA GLY A 341 37.57 -12.45 1.66
C GLY A 341 37.68 -12.88 3.13
N PRO A 342 38.40 -12.11 3.98
CA PRO A 342 38.48 -12.36 5.42
C PRO A 342 37.12 -12.44 6.12
N ALA A 343 36.14 -11.61 5.75
CA ALA A 343 34.78 -11.67 6.33
C ALA A 343 34.09 -13.03 6.04
N VAL A 344 34.19 -13.54 4.81
CA VAL A 344 33.64 -14.86 4.44
C VAL A 344 34.40 -15.99 5.11
N GLU A 345 35.75 -15.94 5.11
CA GLU A 345 36.61 -16.94 5.76
C GLU A 345 36.33 -17.03 7.27
N ASN A 346 36.26 -15.90 7.97
CA ASN A 346 35.93 -15.85 9.39
C ASN A 346 34.51 -16.34 9.67
N LEU A 347 33.52 -16.00 8.84
CA LEU A 347 32.16 -16.53 9.02
C LEU A 347 32.12 -18.05 8.82
N LEU A 348 32.82 -18.59 7.82
CA LEU A 348 32.93 -20.03 7.59
C LEU A 348 33.59 -20.76 8.77
N MET A 349 34.71 -20.23 9.28
CA MET A 349 35.44 -20.83 10.41
C MET A 349 34.66 -20.82 11.73
N ASN A 350 33.79 -19.83 11.95
CA ASN A 350 33.07 -19.63 13.22
C ASN A 350 31.57 -20.03 13.16
N SER A 351 31.13 -20.78 12.13
CA SER A 351 29.73 -21.19 11.98
C SER A 351 29.49 -22.66 12.34
N ASP A 352 28.72 -22.90 13.41
CA ASP A 352 28.29 -24.24 13.85
C ASP A 352 27.34 -24.97 12.88
N LYS A 353 26.87 -24.28 11.83
CA LYS A 353 25.87 -24.79 10.88
C LYS A 353 26.32 -24.52 9.45
N PRO A 354 25.95 -25.39 8.48
CA PRO A 354 26.17 -25.11 7.07
C PRO A 354 25.56 -23.75 6.67
N LEU A 355 26.30 -23.00 5.86
CA LEU A 355 25.86 -21.73 5.29
C LEU A 355 25.28 -21.95 3.89
N LEU A 356 24.31 -21.12 3.50
CA LEU A 356 23.82 -20.94 2.14
C LEU A 356 23.93 -19.47 1.78
N PHE A 357 24.84 -19.15 0.86
CA PHE A 357 25.07 -17.79 0.40
C PHE A 357 24.12 -17.41 -0.73
N VAL A 358 23.53 -16.23 -0.61
CA VAL A 358 22.56 -15.66 -1.55
C VAL A 358 23.01 -14.26 -1.92
N GLN A 359 23.37 -14.00 -3.18
CA GLN A 359 23.66 -12.64 -3.63
C GLN A 359 22.34 -11.94 -3.94
N VAL A 360 21.97 -10.97 -3.10
CA VAL A 360 20.72 -10.23 -3.16
C VAL A 360 21.00 -8.87 -3.79
N GLY A 361 21.01 -8.84 -5.11
CA GLY A 361 21.40 -7.69 -5.92
C GLY A 361 21.73 -8.10 -7.36
N PRO A 362 22.13 -7.14 -8.21
CA PRO A 362 22.49 -7.43 -9.59
C PRO A 362 23.82 -8.21 -9.71
N GLY A 363 23.89 -9.10 -10.71
CA GLY A 363 25.09 -9.86 -11.05
C GLY A 363 25.33 -11.10 -10.17
N LYS A 364 26.53 -11.67 -10.27
CA LYS A 364 26.92 -12.91 -9.54
C LYS A 364 28.32 -12.89 -8.93
N ASN A 365 28.93 -11.70 -8.85
CA ASN A 365 30.35 -11.55 -8.55
C ASN A 365 30.72 -12.04 -7.15
N LEU A 366 29.90 -11.76 -6.13
CA LEU A 366 30.17 -12.18 -4.75
C LEU A 366 30.03 -13.70 -4.58
N LEU A 367 29.10 -14.35 -5.29
CA LEU A 367 28.98 -15.82 -5.30
C LEU A 367 30.22 -16.48 -5.91
N SER A 368 30.77 -15.89 -6.99
CA SER A 368 32.05 -16.34 -7.56
C SER A 368 33.22 -16.16 -6.58
N LEU A 369 33.24 -15.07 -5.80
CA LEU A 369 34.26 -14.87 -4.76
C LEU A 369 34.17 -15.93 -3.65
N VAL A 370 32.96 -16.19 -3.12
CA VAL A 370 32.75 -17.26 -2.13
C VAL A 370 33.22 -18.62 -2.65
N GLN A 371 32.90 -18.97 -3.90
CA GLN A 371 33.36 -20.21 -4.53
C GLN A 371 34.88 -20.28 -4.76
N ASN A 372 35.56 -19.14 -4.91
CA ASN A 372 37.03 -19.08 -4.99
C ASN A 372 37.71 -19.21 -3.61
N ILE A 373 37.03 -18.81 -2.54
CA ILE A 373 37.48 -18.95 -1.15
C ILE A 373 37.30 -20.40 -0.69
N ASP A 374 36.08 -20.94 -0.83
CA ASP A 374 35.76 -22.34 -0.59
C ASP A 374 34.79 -22.86 -1.67
N SER A 375 35.28 -23.80 -2.49
CA SER A 375 34.51 -24.42 -3.56
C SER A 375 33.37 -25.32 -3.05
N ASN A 376 33.39 -25.72 -1.77
CA ASN A 376 32.34 -26.53 -1.15
C ASN A 376 31.17 -25.67 -0.62
N SER A 377 31.33 -24.35 -0.57
CA SER A 377 30.33 -23.43 -0.02
C SER A 377 29.07 -23.43 -0.87
N LYS A 378 27.92 -23.65 -0.22
CA LYS A 378 26.62 -23.74 -0.89
C LYS A 378 26.17 -22.35 -1.31
N ILE A 379 25.86 -22.19 -2.59
CA ILE A 379 25.36 -20.94 -3.18
C ILE A 379 23.95 -21.14 -3.76
N ALA A 380 23.11 -20.11 -3.65
CA ALA A 380 21.88 -20.01 -4.44
C ALA A 380 22.17 -19.36 -5.81
N PRO A 381 21.32 -19.57 -6.84
CA PRO A 381 21.34 -18.76 -8.06
C PRO A 381 21.25 -17.26 -7.75
N PRO A 382 21.88 -16.40 -8.57
CA PRO A 382 21.74 -14.95 -8.47
C PRO A 382 20.28 -14.48 -8.43
N THR A 383 19.97 -13.46 -7.64
CA THR A 383 18.59 -12.93 -7.57
C THR A 383 18.22 -12.06 -8.76
N LEU A 384 19.20 -11.46 -9.45
CA LEU A 384 18.99 -10.55 -10.57
C LEU A 384 20.15 -10.63 -11.55
N LEU A 385 19.85 -11.06 -12.79
CA LEU A 385 20.79 -11.06 -13.90
C LEU A 385 20.22 -10.23 -15.06
N GLU A 386 21.13 -9.58 -15.78
CA GLU A 386 20.81 -8.85 -17.00
C GLU A 386 20.18 -9.81 -18.04
N ASN A 387 19.12 -9.36 -18.71
CA ASN A 387 18.39 -10.10 -19.75
C ASN A 387 17.66 -11.40 -19.33
N GLU A 388 17.50 -11.73 -18.03
CA GLU A 388 16.79 -12.94 -17.58
C GLU A 388 15.26 -12.79 -17.35
N GLY A 389 14.69 -11.61 -17.56
CA GLY A 389 13.23 -11.42 -17.65
C GLY A 389 12.44 -11.83 -16.39
N GLY A 390 12.96 -11.50 -15.20
CA GLY A 390 12.37 -11.82 -13.89
C GLY A 390 12.53 -13.27 -13.39
N GLY A 391 13.11 -14.17 -14.18
CA GLY A 391 13.26 -15.59 -13.82
C GLY A 391 14.23 -15.87 -12.66
N SER A 392 15.25 -15.03 -12.49
CA SER A 392 16.34 -15.22 -11.51
C SER A 392 15.81 -15.26 -10.06
N VAL A 393 14.89 -14.34 -9.71
CA VAL A 393 14.20 -14.34 -8.39
C VAL A 393 13.50 -15.66 -8.12
N LEU A 394 12.72 -16.17 -9.09
CA LEU A 394 11.96 -17.42 -8.94
C LEU A 394 12.88 -18.63 -8.80
N ASN A 395 14.01 -18.67 -9.53
CA ASN A 395 15.01 -19.72 -9.39
C ASN A 395 15.66 -19.68 -8.00
N CYS A 396 16.06 -18.50 -7.52
CA CYS A 396 16.62 -18.33 -6.18
C CYS A 396 15.64 -18.75 -5.07
N VAL A 397 14.38 -18.30 -5.12
CA VAL A 397 13.32 -18.71 -4.17
C VAL A 397 13.10 -20.22 -4.20
N GLY A 398 13.05 -20.83 -5.39
CA GLY A 398 12.93 -22.27 -5.56
C GLY A 398 14.10 -23.04 -4.96
N THR A 399 15.34 -22.56 -5.15
CA THR A 399 16.54 -23.15 -4.55
C THR A 399 16.52 -23.03 -3.02
N LEU A 400 16.17 -21.87 -2.47
CA LEU A 400 16.04 -21.68 -1.02
C LEU A 400 14.99 -22.62 -0.43
N TRP A 401 13.85 -22.79 -1.11
CA TRP A 401 12.79 -23.71 -0.70
C TRP A 401 13.25 -25.18 -0.74
N SER A 402 13.96 -25.60 -1.80
CA SER A 402 14.45 -26.98 -1.94
C SER A 402 15.58 -27.31 -0.98
N HIS A 403 16.36 -26.30 -0.56
CA HIS A 403 17.38 -26.41 0.50
C HIS A 403 16.79 -26.38 1.92
N GLY A 404 15.47 -26.28 2.08
CA GLY A 404 14.83 -26.22 3.39
C GLY A 404 15.13 -24.94 4.20
N ALA A 405 15.74 -23.93 3.57
CA ALA A 405 16.14 -22.67 4.18
C ALA A 405 14.95 -21.91 4.80
N THR A 406 13.75 -22.18 4.29
CA THR A 406 12.49 -21.89 4.99
C THR A 406 11.49 -23.03 4.76
N LYS A 407 10.77 -23.42 5.82
CA LYS A 407 9.66 -24.38 5.73
C LYS A 407 8.36 -23.70 5.29
N ASP A 408 8.23 -22.41 5.59
CA ASP A 408 6.99 -21.64 5.57
C ASP A 408 7.15 -20.40 4.65
N ILE A 409 7.40 -20.64 3.36
CA ILE A 409 7.45 -19.53 2.37
C ILE A 409 6.07 -18.87 2.28
N HIS A 410 6.05 -17.56 2.45
CA HIS A 410 4.85 -16.74 2.30
C HIS A 410 4.58 -16.46 0.81
N TRP A 411 4.07 -17.48 0.10
CA TRP A 411 3.79 -17.45 -1.34
C TRP A 411 2.92 -16.26 -1.81
N THR A 412 2.17 -15.62 -0.91
CA THR A 412 1.38 -14.41 -1.17
C THR A 412 2.19 -13.22 -1.71
N ALA A 413 3.49 -13.16 -1.44
CA ALA A 413 4.37 -12.12 -2.00
C ALA A 413 4.78 -12.36 -3.47
N LEU A 414 4.57 -13.56 -4.03
CA LEU A 414 4.74 -13.85 -5.48
C LEU A 414 3.40 -13.93 -6.23
N PHE A 415 2.34 -14.42 -5.58
CA PHE A 415 1.07 -14.72 -6.24
C PHE A 415 -0.03 -13.71 -5.91
N HIS A 416 -0.50 -12.99 -6.93
CA HIS A 416 -1.65 -12.09 -6.84
C HIS A 416 -2.95 -12.88 -6.71
N SER A 417 -3.76 -12.57 -5.68
CA SER A 417 -4.93 -13.36 -5.29
C SER A 417 -6.19 -13.16 -6.13
N SER A 418 -6.24 -12.13 -6.98
CA SER A 418 -7.49 -11.59 -7.55
C SER A 418 -8.25 -12.49 -8.55
N HIS A 419 -7.61 -13.52 -9.16
CA HIS A 419 -8.19 -14.25 -10.30
C HIS A 419 -8.02 -15.80 -10.30
N MET A 420 -7.66 -16.40 -9.16
CA MET A 420 -7.31 -17.83 -9.08
C MET A 420 -8.45 -18.72 -8.57
N HIS A 421 -9.33 -19.17 -9.47
CA HIS A 421 -10.26 -20.28 -9.17
C HIS A 421 -9.49 -21.59 -8.93
N HIS A 422 -9.94 -22.39 -7.96
CA HIS A 422 -9.36 -23.71 -7.66
C HIS A 422 -9.40 -24.64 -8.88
N ILE A 423 -8.26 -25.27 -9.20
CA ILE A 423 -8.17 -26.32 -10.23
C ILE A 423 -7.85 -27.68 -9.61
N SER A 424 -8.36 -28.75 -10.22
CA SER A 424 -8.11 -30.12 -9.76
C SER A 424 -6.81 -30.69 -10.35
N LEU A 425 -5.75 -30.68 -9.54
CA LEU A 425 -4.46 -31.33 -9.83
C LEU A 425 -4.39 -32.75 -9.23
N PRO A 426 -3.50 -33.65 -9.73
CA PRO A 426 -3.42 -35.03 -9.26
C PRO A 426 -3.22 -35.18 -7.75
N LYS A 427 -3.78 -36.25 -7.18
CA LYS A 427 -3.63 -36.62 -5.77
C LYS A 427 -2.26 -37.27 -5.50
N TYR A 428 -1.81 -37.16 -4.25
CA TYR A 428 -0.54 -37.70 -3.77
C TYR A 428 -0.35 -39.20 -4.11
N PRO A 429 0.83 -39.62 -4.57
CA PRO A 429 1.17 -41.02 -4.81
C PRO A 429 1.47 -41.75 -3.51
N PHE A 430 0.44 -42.18 -2.79
CA PHE A 430 0.61 -43.04 -1.62
C PHE A 430 1.29 -44.36 -2.00
N LYS A 431 2.42 -44.67 -1.34
CA LYS A 431 3.06 -45.99 -1.34
C LYS A 431 2.14 -46.97 -0.61
N ARG A 432 1.30 -47.68 -1.37
CA ARG A 432 0.33 -48.64 -0.82
C ARG A 432 1.06 -49.90 -0.38
N VAL A 433 1.09 -50.14 0.93
CA VAL A 433 1.40 -51.45 1.50
C VAL A 433 0.08 -52.17 1.80
N VAL A 434 0.07 -53.50 1.67
CA VAL A 434 -1.12 -54.30 1.99
C VAL A 434 -1.06 -54.68 3.46
N CYS A 435 -1.76 -53.94 4.31
CA CYS A 435 -1.90 -54.25 5.72
C CYS A 435 -3.02 -55.29 5.91
N PHE A 436 -2.65 -56.54 6.16
CA PHE A 436 -3.58 -57.52 6.72
C PHE A 436 -3.38 -57.60 8.24
N ALA A 437 -4.46 -57.61 9.00
CA ALA A 437 -4.39 -58.04 10.40
C ALA A 437 -4.12 -59.55 10.40
N ASP A 438 -3.10 -59.99 11.12
CA ASP A 438 -2.76 -61.41 11.21
C ASP A 438 -3.85 -62.13 12.01
N THR A 439 -4.69 -62.92 11.34
CA THR A 439 -5.99 -63.38 11.89
C THR A 439 -5.89 -64.58 12.83
N HIS A 440 -4.71 -64.83 13.41
CA HIS A 440 -4.49 -65.87 14.41
C HIS A 440 -5.28 -65.69 15.73
N GLN A 441 -6.00 -64.57 15.92
CA GLN A 441 -6.97 -64.39 17.02
C GLN A 441 -8.41 -64.06 16.58
N ILE A 442 -8.75 -64.06 15.28
CA ILE A 442 -10.13 -63.81 14.81
C ILE A 442 -10.81 -65.11 14.34
N THR A 443 -10.82 -66.12 15.21
CA THR A 443 -11.61 -67.34 15.06
C THR A 443 -13.07 -67.18 15.51
N THR A 444 -13.77 -66.14 15.05
CA THR A 444 -15.24 -66.14 14.91
C THR A 444 -15.73 -65.00 14.01
N HIS A 445 -15.69 -65.19 12.69
CA HIS A 445 -16.91 -65.32 11.86
C HIS A 445 -16.52 -65.49 10.38
N LYS A 446 -17.17 -66.45 9.71
CA LYS A 446 -16.79 -66.95 8.39
C LYS A 446 -17.18 -66.02 7.23
N ASN A 447 -16.28 -66.02 6.23
CA ASN A 447 -16.53 -65.95 4.79
C ASN A 447 -17.23 -64.71 4.20
N TRP A 448 -16.44 -63.82 3.57
CA TRP A 448 -16.95 -62.82 2.61
C TRP A 448 -16.78 -63.24 1.13
N PHE A 449 -16.11 -64.36 0.82
CA PHE A 449 -15.92 -64.83 -0.55
C PHE A 449 -16.35 -66.30 -0.76
N SER A 450 -16.79 -66.57 -2.00
CA SER A 450 -17.33 -67.80 -2.61
C SER A 450 -18.75 -68.30 -2.23
N GLN A 451 -19.71 -67.87 -3.08
CA GLN A 451 -20.63 -68.69 -3.88
C GLN A 451 -21.60 -69.71 -3.23
N SER A 452 -22.89 -69.34 -3.31
CA SER A 452 -24.03 -70.12 -3.84
C SER A 452 -24.04 -71.67 -3.83
N ARG A 453 -25.09 -72.22 -3.18
CA ARG A 453 -25.67 -73.59 -3.29
C ARG A 453 -24.79 -74.73 -2.72
N SER A 454 -25.33 -75.73 -2.01
CA SER A 454 -26.71 -76.00 -1.55
C SER A 454 -26.73 -77.07 -0.44
N SER A 455 -27.82 -77.12 0.34
CA SER A 455 -28.37 -78.27 1.09
C SER A 455 -27.43 -79.35 1.70
N CYS A 456 -27.57 -79.51 3.02
CA CYS A 456 -27.41 -80.76 3.80
C CYS A 456 -26.01 -81.39 4.00
N MET A 457 -25.81 -81.76 5.28
CA MET A 457 -25.05 -82.92 5.78
C MET A 457 -23.56 -83.09 5.44
N SER A 458 -22.76 -82.68 6.44
CA SER A 458 -21.86 -83.57 7.20
C SER A 458 -21.01 -84.60 6.44
N ARG A 459 -19.68 -84.38 6.45
CA ARG A 459 -18.64 -85.21 7.11
C ARG A 459 -17.26 -84.83 6.54
N ALA A 460 -16.12 -85.12 7.17
CA ALA A 460 -15.73 -85.24 8.58
C ALA A 460 -14.25 -85.67 8.61
N LEU A 461 -13.50 -85.27 9.64
CA LEU A 461 -12.22 -85.90 10.09
C LEU A 461 -11.06 -85.84 9.06
N GLY A 462 -9.78 -85.93 9.42
CA GLY A 462 -9.06 -85.87 10.70
C GLY A 462 -7.60 -85.47 10.37
N TYR A 463 -6.66 -85.21 11.28
CA TYR A 463 -6.42 -85.80 12.60
C TYR A 463 -5.51 -84.87 13.44
N THR A 464 -5.58 -84.99 14.78
CA THR A 464 -4.54 -84.79 15.84
C THR A 464 -3.28 -83.94 15.55
N THR A 465 -2.81 -83.03 16.40
CA THR A 465 -3.05 -82.74 17.84
C THR A 465 -2.65 -81.25 18.13
N THR A 466 -2.62 -80.65 19.33
CA THR A 466 -2.51 -81.14 20.74
C THR A 466 -3.26 -80.22 21.75
N SER A 467 -2.79 -80.20 23.00
CA SER A 467 -3.13 -79.35 24.17
C SER A 467 -3.15 -77.83 23.93
N SER A 468 -3.90 -77.00 24.66
CA SER A 468 -5.05 -77.17 25.58
C SER A 468 -5.52 -75.76 25.98
N LEU A 469 -6.80 -75.38 25.95
CA LEU A 469 -7.71 -75.52 27.09
C LEU A 469 -9.17 -75.19 26.71
N LYS A 470 -10.09 -75.75 27.50
CA LYS A 470 -11.55 -75.83 27.30
C LYS A 470 -12.27 -74.48 27.11
N ALA A 471 -13.16 -74.41 26.12
CA ALA A 471 -14.25 -73.45 26.09
C ALA A 471 -15.53 -74.09 26.65
N SER A 472 -16.23 -73.39 27.55
CA SER A 472 -17.55 -73.77 28.07
C SER A 472 -18.63 -72.88 27.47
N ILE A 473 -19.48 -73.45 26.62
CA ILE A 473 -20.64 -72.75 26.05
C ILE A 473 -21.84 -72.98 26.95
N SER A 474 -22.48 -71.90 27.42
CA SER A 474 -23.83 -71.96 27.99
C SER A 474 -24.71 -70.89 27.33
N SER A 475 -25.70 -71.34 26.58
CA SER A 475 -26.77 -70.50 26.06
C SER A 475 -27.89 -70.37 27.10
N LYS A 476 -28.42 -69.15 27.28
CA LYS A 476 -29.77 -68.96 27.80
C LYS A 476 -30.49 -67.88 26.99
N SER A 477 -31.63 -68.28 26.44
CA SER A 477 -32.64 -67.44 25.84
C SER A 477 -33.43 -66.67 26.90
N ILE A 478 -34.04 -65.54 26.53
CA ILE A 478 -35.52 -65.31 26.54
C ILE A 478 -35.85 -63.84 26.23
N SER A 479 -37.01 -63.66 25.60
CA SER A 479 -37.72 -62.42 25.22
C SER A 479 -37.95 -61.43 26.41
N SER A 480 -38.35 -60.16 26.25
CA SER A 480 -39.54 -59.69 25.51
C SER A 480 -39.78 -58.17 25.53
N ARG A 481 -40.43 -57.68 24.45
CA ARG A 481 -41.51 -56.65 24.37
C ARG A 481 -41.55 -55.40 25.29
N ALA A 482 -41.57 -54.26 24.58
CA ALA A 482 -42.59 -53.17 24.67
C ALA A 482 -42.58 -52.17 25.86
N PRO A 483 -43.15 -50.95 25.69
CA PRO A 483 -42.97 -49.83 26.62
C PRO A 483 -44.16 -49.54 27.56
N TRP A 484 -43.90 -48.68 28.55
CA TRP A 484 -44.78 -47.94 29.50
C TRP A 484 -44.79 -48.36 30.99
N THR A 485 -45.06 -47.33 31.81
CA THR A 485 -45.52 -47.32 33.22
C THR A 485 -44.49 -47.33 34.37
N VAL A 486 -44.10 -46.10 34.77
CA VAL A 486 -44.25 -45.51 36.14
C VAL A 486 -43.56 -46.15 37.38
N ARG A 487 -42.86 -45.25 38.11
CA ARG A 487 -42.63 -45.14 39.58
C ARG A 487 -41.33 -45.64 40.24
N LYS A 488 -40.85 -44.72 41.11
CA LYS A 488 -40.01 -44.86 42.32
C LYS A 488 -38.52 -45.17 42.09
N LEU A 489 -37.65 -44.18 42.32
CA LEU A 489 -37.16 -43.64 43.63
C LEU A 489 -36.09 -44.55 44.28
N LYS A 490 -34.82 -44.14 44.22
CA LYS A 490 -34.16 -43.37 45.31
C LYS A 490 -32.69 -43.02 44.99
N ASN A 491 -32.31 -41.81 45.41
CA ASN A 491 -31.03 -41.38 46.04
C ASN A 491 -29.71 -41.85 45.38
N ASN A 492 -28.86 -40.97 44.84
CA ASN A 492 -27.91 -40.03 45.50
C ASN A 492 -26.53 -40.35 44.86
N THR A 493 -25.54 -39.46 44.69
CA THR A 493 -25.34 -38.08 45.14
C THR A 493 -24.38 -37.35 44.17
N GLU A 494 -24.37 -36.01 44.25
CA GLU A 494 -23.23 -35.12 43.96
C GLU A 494 -22.62 -35.04 42.54
N CYS A 495 -22.91 -33.91 41.88
CA CYS A 495 -21.92 -33.26 41.01
C CYS A 495 -20.75 -32.74 41.86
N SER A 496 -19.51 -33.02 41.44
CA SER A 496 -18.38 -32.15 41.74
C SER A 496 -17.40 -32.11 40.57
N SER A 497 -17.19 -30.91 40.05
CA SER A 497 -16.21 -30.60 39.01
C SER A 497 -14.79 -30.55 39.59
N THR A 498 -13.81 -31.20 38.95
CA THR A 498 -12.45 -30.65 38.98
C THR A 498 -11.64 -31.03 37.74
N ILE A 499 -11.24 -30.01 36.98
CA ILE A 499 -10.08 -30.08 36.10
C ILE A 499 -8.86 -30.22 37.01
N LYS A 500 -8.06 -31.29 36.86
CA LYS A 500 -6.71 -31.33 37.39
C LYS A 500 -5.70 -31.16 36.27
N LEU A 501 -4.91 -30.10 36.38
CA LEU A 501 -3.62 -29.95 35.72
C LEU A 501 -2.77 -31.19 36.02
N ILE A 502 -2.07 -31.70 35.00
CA ILE A 502 -0.91 -32.57 35.19
C ILE A 502 0.31 -31.73 34.86
N GLN A 503 1.19 -31.55 35.84
CA GLN A 503 2.53 -31.02 35.61
C GLN A 503 3.33 -32.02 34.77
N PHE A 504 4.13 -31.51 33.84
CA PHE A 504 5.22 -32.30 33.27
C PHE A 504 6.31 -32.45 34.34
N ASP A 505 6.58 -33.68 34.74
CA ASP A 505 7.79 -34.03 35.49
C ASP A 505 8.86 -34.54 34.51
N SER A 506 10.09 -34.09 34.67
CA SER A 506 11.17 -34.37 33.73
C SER A 506 11.90 -35.66 34.08
N ASN A 507 11.79 -36.69 33.22
CA ASN A 507 12.86 -37.60 32.79
C ASN A 507 12.32 -38.93 32.21
N THR A 508 12.22 -39.05 30.88
CA THR A 508 12.49 -40.29 30.11
C THR A 508 12.54 -39.98 28.62
N ASN A 509 13.61 -40.40 27.93
CA ASN A 509 13.70 -40.37 26.46
C ASN A 509 12.76 -41.43 25.84
N PHE A 510 12.07 -41.08 24.75
CA PHE A 510 11.50 -42.05 23.82
C PHE A 510 11.52 -41.55 22.37
N ASP A 511 12.43 -42.12 21.57
CA ASP A 511 12.33 -42.12 20.11
C ASP A 511 11.33 -43.19 19.66
N SER A 512 10.09 -42.80 19.33
CA SER A 512 9.22 -43.44 18.31
C SER A 512 7.80 -42.86 18.38
N GLU A 513 7.37 -42.13 17.34
CA GLU A 513 5.95 -41.76 17.23
C GLU A 513 5.09 -42.96 16.81
N VAL A 514 4.23 -43.40 17.72
CA VAL A 514 3.15 -44.36 17.44
C VAL A 514 2.03 -43.64 16.70
N ALA A 515 1.79 -44.01 15.44
CA ALA A 515 0.62 -43.54 14.71
C ALA A 515 -0.65 -44.20 15.25
N ILE A 516 -1.54 -43.42 15.88
CA ILE A 516 -2.88 -43.88 16.25
C ILE A 516 -3.77 -43.84 15.00
N ASP A 517 -4.10 -45.03 14.49
CA ASP A 517 -5.00 -45.23 13.36
C ASP A 517 -6.46 -45.12 13.80
N VAL A 518 -7.25 -44.28 13.12
CA VAL A 518 -8.71 -44.20 13.29
C VAL A 518 -9.36 -44.09 11.93
N CYS A 519 -9.70 -45.25 11.34
CA CYS A 519 -10.52 -45.28 10.14
C CYS A 519 -11.48 -46.48 10.12
N SER A 520 -12.78 -46.17 10.19
CA SER A 520 -13.94 -46.92 9.62
C SER A 520 -14.68 -47.95 10.49
N LEU A 521 -15.97 -47.66 10.73
CA LEU A 521 -17.21 -48.41 10.40
C LEU A 521 -18.28 -48.16 11.50
N ARG A 522 -19.47 -47.60 11.29
CA ARG A 522 -20.48 -47.57 10.19
C ARG A 522 -21.34 -48.84 10.08
N LEU A 523 -22.50 -48.81 10.76
CA LEU A 523 -23.77 -49.52 10.46
C LEU A 523 -24.91 -48.71 11.15
N GLY A 524 -26.10 -48.46 10.61
CA GLY A 524 -26.65 -48.68 9.26
C GLY A 524 -28.18 -48.85 9.31
N PHE A 525 -28.96 -48.07 8.56
CA PHE A 525 -30.36 -48.40 8.22
C PHE A 525 -30.86 -47.67 6.94
N SER A 526 -31.90 -48.25 6.34
CA SER A 526 -32.47 -47.98 5.01
C SER A 526 -33.96 -48.40 5.04
N THR A 527 -34.90 -47.99 4.17
CA THR A 527 -34.84 -47.47 2.79
C THR A 527 -36.07 -46.57 2.52
N SER A 528 -36.25 -46.12 1.27
CA SER A 528 -37.41 -45.44 0.67
C SER A 528 -37.43 -43.91 0.80
N ILE A 529 -37.79 -43.12 -0.21
CA ILE A 529 -38.43 -43.41 -1.53
C ILE A 529 -37.53 -42.94 -2.69
N PHE A 530 -37.70 -43.55 -3.88
CA PHE A 530 -36.81 -43.42 -5.04
C PHE A 530 -37.59 -43.14 -6.35
N THR A 531 -37.48 -41.93 -6.87
CA THR A 531 -37.86 -41.51 -8.23
C THR A 531 -37.17 -40.15 -8.50
N ARG A 532 -36.59 -39.85 -9.66
CA ARG A 532 -36.46 -40.57 -10.93
C ARG A 532 -35.22 -40.01 -11.66
N ALA A 533 -34.42 -40.86 -12.30
CA ALA A 533 -33.35 -40.43 -13.19
C ALA A 533 -33.24 -41.39 -14.38
N LEU A 534 -32.71 -40.90 -15.50
CA LEU A 534 -32.47 -41.59 -16.78
C LEU A 534 -33.72 -41.91 -17.60
N TYR A 535 -33.99 -41.06 -18.60
CA TYR A 535 -33.95 -41.48 -20.01
C TYR A 535 -33.39 -40.33 -20.85
N PHE A 536 -32.57 -40.66 -21.85
CA PHE A 536 -32.04 -39.74 -22.87
C PHE A 536 -33.03 -39.66 -24.06
N ASP A 537 -32.76 -38.72 -24.98
CA ASP A 537 -33.34 -38.58 -26.33
C ASP A 537 -34.84 -38.24 -26.48
N ALA A 538 -35.12 -36.94 -26.61
CA ALA A 538 -35.82 -36.38 -27.78
C ALA A 538 -35.74 -34.84 -27.76
N ILE A 539 -35.53 -34.20 -28.92
CA ILE A 539 -35.40 -32.74 -29.12
C ILE A 539 -34.11 -32.16 -28.46
N GLN A 540 -32.95 -31.95 -29.11
CA GLN A 540 -32.58 -31.86 -30.52
C GLN A 540 -33.67 -31.30 -31.46
N ASP A 541 -34.09 -30.06 -31.18
CA ASP A 541 -34.46 -29.07 -32.20
C ASP A 541 -34.88 -27.74 -31.55
N LYS A 542 -33.86 -26.94 -31.21
CA LYS A 542 -33.75 -25.53 -31.62
C LYS A 542 -32.40 -24.98 -31.19
N MET A 543 -31.61 -24.56 -32.17
CA MET A 543 -30.42 -23.75 -31.91
C MET A 543 -30.85 -22.44 -31.25
N ILE A 544 -30.16 -22.04 -30.19
CA ILE A 544 -29.96 -20.62 -29.88
C ILE A 544 -28.45 -20.41 -29.98
N LYS A 545 -28.05 -19.62 -30.97
CA LYS A 545 -26.66 -19.33 -31.30
C LYS A 545 -26.02 -18.39 -30.25
N PRO A 546 -24.68 -18.24 -30.23
CA PRO A 546 -23.99 -17.24 -29.40
C PRO A 546 -24.17 -15.80 -29.93
N GLU A 547 -25.42 -15.38 -30.14
CA GLU A 547 -25.83 -14.04 -30.59
C GLU A 547 -26.70 -13.34 -29.50
N THR A 548 -27.16 -14.08 -28.47
CA THR A 548 -28.09 -13.60 -27.45
C THR A 548 -27.41 -13.00 -26.21
N LEU A 549 -26.66 -11.90 -26.38
CA LEU A 549 -26.26 -11.02 -25.26
C LEU A 549 -25.93 -9.59 -25.72
N LEU A 550 -26.79 -9.03 -26.58
CA LEU A 550 -26.69 -7.65 -27.09
C LEU A 550 -28.03 -6.88 -27.09
N ILE A 551 -29.02 -7.34 -26.32
CA ILE A 551 -30.29 -6.65 -26.11
C ILE A 551 -30.41 -6.27 -24.64
N ASP A 552 -29.79 -5.13 -24.28
CA ASP A 552 -30.02 -4.40 -23.01
C ASP A 552 -29.57 -2.91 -23.11
N LEU A 553 -29.24 -2.41 -24.32
CA LEU A 553 -28.68 -1.07 -24.53
C LEU A 553 -29.48 -0.16 -25.47
N PHE A 554 -30.50 -0.68 -26.18
CA PHE A 554 -31.33 0.12 -27.09
C PHE A 554 -32.81 -0.29 -26.96
N PRO A 555 -33.66 0.56 -26.35
CA PRO A 555 -35.12 0.41 -26.43
C PRO A 555 -35.61 0.67 -27.86
N GLU A 556 -36.66 -0.03 -28.31
CA GLU A 556 -37.27 0.15 -29.64
C GLU A 556 -37.65 1.60 -29.97
N SER A 557 -37.93 2.42 -28.95
CA SER A 557 -38.23 3.85 -29.12
C SER A 557 -37.11 4.61 -29.81
N LEU A 558 -35.84 4.27 -29.56
CA LEU A 558 -34.69 5.01 -30.11
C LEU A 558 -34.39 4.68 -31.59
N LEU A 559 -34.82 3.50 -32.06
CA LEU A 559 -34.58 3.06 -33.44
C LEU A 559 -35.53 3.74 -34.44
N ASN A 560 -36.69 4.23 -33.96
CA ASN A 560 -37.70 4.85 -34.81
C ASN A 560 -37.43 6.34 -35.14
N ASP A 561 -36.46 6.97 -34.47
CA ASP A 561 -36.09 8.38 -34.67
C ASP A 561 -34.82 8.55 -35.56
N LEU A 562 -34.15 7.47 -35.96
CA LEU A 562 -32.95 7.55 -36.81
C LEU A 562 -33.30 7.97 -38.26
N PRO A 563 -32.79 9.09 -38.80
CA PRO A 563 -33.27 9.66 -40.06
C PRO A 563 -32.79 8.93 -41.33
N ASP A 564 -31.77 8.06 -41.23
CA ASP A 564 -31.26 7.30 -42.36
C ASP A 564 -31.83 5.87 -42.44
N HIS A 565 -32.49 5.57 -43.56
CA HIS A 565 -33.12 4.30 -43.86
C HIS A 565 -32.11 3.15 -44.01
N VAL A 566 -30.90 3.42 -44.50
CA VAL A 566 -29.86 2.38 -44.68
C VAL A 566 -29.32 1.94 -43.32
N THR A 567 -28.95 2.88 -42.46
CA THR A 567 -28.50 2.61 -41.09
C THR A 567 -29.56 1.89 -40.25
N ARG A 568 -30.84 2.28 -40.39
CA ARG A 568 -31.96 1.61 -39.71
C ARG A 568 -32.11 0.14 -40.16
N LEU A 569 -32.03 -0.13 -41.46
CA LEU A 569 -32.06 -1.48 -42.03
C LEU A 569 -30.86 -2.33 -41.60
N THR A 570 -29.64 -1.77 -41.60
CA THR A 570 -28.43 -2.51 -41.19
C THR A 570 -28.48 -2.91 -39.72
N LEU A 571 -28.97 -2.02 -38.85
CA LEU A 571 -29.13 -2.32 -37.43
C LEU A 571 -30.28 -3.30 -37.15
N GLN A 572 -31.40 -3.24 -37.89
CA GLN A 572 -32.45 -4.27 -37.82
C GLN A 572 -31.93 -5.63 -38.30
N GLN A 573 -31.18 -5.72 -39.41
CA GLN A 573 -30.62 -6.98 -39.91
C GLN A 573 -29.58 -7.61 -38.95
N LEU A 574 -28.91 -6.80 -38.12
CA LEU A 574 -28.04 -7.25 -37.04
C LEU A 574 -28.82 -7.69 -35.79
N ALA A 575 -29.90 -6.98 -35.43
CA ALA A 575 -30.77 -7.32 -34.30
C ALA A 575 -31.59 -8.61 -34.55
N ASP A 576 -32.06 -8.80 -35.79
CA ASP A 576 -32.90 -9.93 -36.21
C ASP A 576 -32.10 -11.20 -36.56
N GLY A 577 -30.77 -11.22 -36.31
CA GLY A 577 -29.90 -12.39 -36.53
C GLY A 577 -29.86 -12.92 -37.96
N SER A 578 -30.26 -12.10 -38.94
CA SER A 578 -30.69 -12.54 -40.28
C SER A 578 -29.71 -12.15 -41.39
N SER A 579 -28.40 -12.23 -41.13
CA SER A 579 -27.38 -12.11 -42.18
C SER A 579 -26.20 -13.06 -41.95
N GLY A 580 -26.11 -14.12 -42.76
CA GLY A 580 -25.02 -15.10 -42.75
C GLY A 580 -23.75 -14.59 -43.44
N LEU A 581 -23.25 -13.41 -43.07
CA LEU A 581 -22.00 -12.87 -43.58
C LEU A 581 -20.81 -13.41 -42.76
N VAL A 582 -19.87 -14.00 -43.49
CA VAL A 582 -18.80 -14.87 -43.03
C VAL A 582 -17.84 -14.18 -42.03
N LEU A 583 -18.04 -14.45 -40.73
CA LEU A 583 -17.11 -14.05 -39.65
C LEU A 583 -16.08 -15.16 -39.32
N SER A 584 -15.42 -15.71 -40.35
CA SER A 584 -14.41 -16.78 -40.19
C SER A 584 -12.97 -16.36 -40.54
N SER A 585 -12.69 -15.06 -40.64
CA SER A 585 -11.38 -14.55 -41.09
C SER A 585 -10.97 -13.17 -40.51
N CYS A 586 -11.48 -12.78 -39.35
CA CYS A 586 -11.07 -11.55 -38.65
C CYS A 586 -10.39 -11.92 -37.33
N GLU A 587 -9.09 -11.62 -37.18
CA GLU A 587 -8.32 -11.93 -35.97
C GLU A 587 -8.29 -10.78 -34.95
N SER A 588 -8.84 -9.60 -35.30
CA SER A 588 -8.96 -8.47 -34.38
C SER A 588 -10.25 -7.64 -34.55
N VAL A 589 -10.58 -6.84 -33.54
CA VAL A 589 -11.66 -5.83 -33.58
C VAL A 589 -11.38 -4.75 -34.64
N GLN A 590 -10.11 -4.51 -34.96
CA GLN A 590 -9.71 -3.57 -36.01
C GLN A 590 -10.11 -4.08 -37.40
N ASP A 591 -10.07 -5.40 -37.62
CA ASP A 591 -10.46 -6.01 -38.90
C ASP A 591 -11.97 -5.94 -39.12
N LEU A 592 -12.77 -6.05 -38.05
CA LEU A 592 -14.22 -5.87 -38.10
C LEU A 592 -14.59 -4.44 -38.53
N LEU A 593 -13.90 -3.44 -37.97
CA LEU A 593 -14.07 -2.03 -38.33
C LEU A 593 -13.64 -1.75 -39.78
N ASN A 594 -12.51 -2.32 -40.22
CA ASN A 594 -12.04 -2.20 -41.60
C ASN A 594 -12.99 -2.89 -42.60
N SER A 595 -13.58 -4.03 -42.23
CA SER A 595 -14.58 -4.73 -43.05
C SER A 595 -15.86 -3.91 -43.20
N LEU A 596 -16.37 -3.30 -42.12
CA LEU A 596 -17.51 -2.39 -42.18
C LEU A 596 -17.26 -1.20 -43.11
N VAL A 597 -16.07 -0.58 -43.03
CA VAL A 597 -15.66 0.53 -43.94
C VAL A 597 -15.59 0.08 -45.41
N SER A 598 -15.19 -1.17 -45.69
CA SER A 598 -15.14 -1.68 -47.07
C SER A 598 -16.53 -1.92 -47.70
N SER A 599 -17.57 -2.10 -46.88
CA SER A 599 -18.92 -2.42 -47.35
C SER A 599 -19.71 -1.22 -47.88
N THR A 600 -19.27 0.01 -47.60
CA THR A 600 -20.00 1.25 -47.94
C THR A 600 -19.52 1.93 -49.24
N THR A 601 -18.52 1.39 -49.94
CA THR A 601 -17.96 2.01 -51.15
C THR A 601 -18.20 1.19 -52.43
N SER A 602 -19.35 1.41 -53.07
CA SER A 602 -19.66 0.88 -54.40
C SER A 602 -19.98 1.96 -55.45
N HIS A 603 -19.10 2.95 -55.62
CA HIS A 603 -19.04 3.72 -56.88
C HIS A 603 -17.60 4.14 -57.21
N LYS A 604 -17.25 4.05 -58.50
CA LYS A 604 -15.90 4.30 -59.04
C LYS A 604 -15.66 5.79 -59.30
N SER A 605 -14.58 6.36 -58.76
CA SER A 605 -13.48 6.95 -59.55
C SER A 605 -12.39 7.61 -58.68
N THR A 606 -11.13 7.25 -58.96
CA THR A 606 -9.89 8.06 -58.79
C THR A 606 -9.59 8.76 -57.46
N ASN A 607 -8.61 8.19 -56.74
CA ASN A 607 -7.61 8.77 -55.80
C ASN A 607 -8.02 9.80 -54.72
N ASP A 608 -7.32 9.69 -53.58
CA ASP A 608 -7.40 10.52 -52.36
C ASP A 608 -8.76 10.50 -51.64
N ASN A 609 -8.90 9.59 -50.66
CA ASN A 609 -10.14 9.43 -49.89
C ASN A 609 -9.98 8.81 -48.48
N SER A 610 -8.89 9.12 -47.76
CA SER A 610 -8.81 8.90 -46.31
C SER A 610 -9.54 9.97 -45.49
N ASP A 611 -9.63 11.19 -46.03
CA ASP A 611 -9.87 12.39 -45.22
C ASP A 611 -11.36 12.80 -45.12
N ILE A 612 -12.22 12.24 -45.99
CA ILE A 612 -13.65 12.58 -46.05
C ILE A 612 -14.48 11.81 -45.01
N ILE A 613 -14.04 10.61 -44.59
CA ILE A 613 -14.81 9.75 -43.67
C ILE A 613 -14.81 10.33 -42.24
N GLY A 614 -13.69 10.91 -41.78
CA GLY A 614 -13.61 11.57 -40.47
C GLY A 614 -14.52 12.81 -40.34
N MET A 615 -14.71 13.55 -41.43
CA MET A 615 -15.63 14.69 -41.50
C MET A 615 -17.10 14.27 -41.38
N SER A 616 -17.48 13.11 -41.94
CA SER A 616 -18.87 12.62 -41.94
C SER A 616 -19.39 12.28 -40.54
N LEU A 617 -18.62 11.57 -39.71
CA LEU A 617 -19.03 11.27 -38.34
C LEU A 617 -19.14 12.52 -37.45
N LEU A 618 -18.24 13.50 -37.64
CA LEU A 618 -18.32 14.79 -36.94
C LEU A 618 -19.53 15.61 -37.37
N GLY A 619 -19.84 15.65 -38.67
CA GLY A 619 -21.03 16.34 -39.20
C GLY A 619 -22.35 15.80 -38.66
N HIS A 620 -22.53 14.47 -38.65
CA HIS A 620 -23.74 13.84 -38.10
C HIS A 620 -23.86 14.01 -36.58
N SER A 621 -22.72 14.00 -35.86
CA SER A 621 -22.70 14.27 -34.41
C SER A 621 -23.09 15.70 -34.06
N LEU A 622 -22.72 16.68 -34.90
CA LEU A 622 -23.07 18.09 -34.73
C LEU A 622 -24.53 18.39 -35.07
N ALA A 623 -25.12 17.70 -36.06
CA ALA A 623 -26.54 17.83 -36.37
C ALA A 623 -27.44 17.39 -35.20
N ALA A 624 -27.10 16.27 -34.54
CA ALA A 624 -27.84 15.75 -33.39
C ALA A 624 -27.80 16.69 -32.15
N ILE A 625 -26.80 17.58 -32.04
CA ILE A 625 -26.68 18.54 -30.93
C ILE A 625 -27.64 19.72 -31.09
N ASN A 626 -28.06 20.06 -32.32
CA ASN A 626 -28.95 21.20 -32.58
C ASN A 626 -30.43 20.97 -32.20
N GLU A 627 -30.85 19.73 -31.97
CA GLU A 627 -32.24 19.38 -31.64
C GLU A 627 -32.45 18.96 -30.17
N MET A 628 -31.39 18.95 -29.35
CA MET A 628 -31.47 18.58 -27.93
C MET A 628 -31.85 19.75 -27.02
N SER A 629 -32.61 19.46 -25.96
CA SER A 629 -32.99 20.46 -24.97
C SER A 629 -31.80 20.83 -24.06
N TYR A 630 -31.84 22.04 -23.48
CA TYR A 630 -30.77 22.51 -22.59
C TYR A 630 -30.60 21.65 -21.33
N SER A 631 -31.61 20.86 -20.92
CA SER A 631 -31.49 19.91 -19.81
C SER A 631 -30.70 18.64 -20.16
N ASP A 632 -30.66 18.24 -21.44
CA ASP A 632 -29.95 17.03 -21.87
C ASP A 632 -28.44 17.26 -22.02
N LEU A 633 -28.04 18.49 -22.38
CA LEU A 633 -26.64 18.88 -22.57
C LEU A 633 -25.78 18.88 -21.28
N VAL A 634 -26.42 18.91 -20.10
CA VAL A 634 -25.73 19.11 -18.81
C VAL A 634 -25.26 17.79 -18.17
N HIS A 635 -25.66 16.62 -18.68
CA HIS A 635 -25.14 15.35 -18.21
C HIS A 635 -23.76 15.02 -18.84
N GLU A 636 -22.80 14.63 -18.00
CA GLU A 636 -21.35 14.36 -18.27
C GLU A 636 -20.96 13.50 -19.50
N LYS A 637 -21.92 12.91 -20.24
CA LYS A 637 -21.66 11.84 -21.20
C LYS A 637 -21.10 12.27 -22.57
N PHE A 638 -21.31 13.52 -23.02
CA PHE A 638 -20.92 13.94 -24.38
C PHE A 638 -19.63 14.77 -24.48
N ILE A 639 -19.27 15.56 -23.46
CA ILE A 639 -18.08 16.42 -23.51
C ILE A 639 -16.77 15.63 -23.31
N ARG A 640 -16.80 14.57 -22.49
CA ARG A 640 -15.61 13.78 -22.14
C ARG A 640 -15.04 12.96 -23.32
N PRO A 641 -15.85 12.35 -24.21
CA PRO A 641 -15.34 11.72 -25.44
C PRO A 641 -14.71 12.73 -26.42
N LEU A 642 -15.30 13.92 -26.58
CA LEU A 642 -14.76 14.96 -27.48
C LEU A 642 -13.37 15.47 -27.04
N LEU A 643 -13.15 15.62 -25.73
CA LEU A 643 -11.84 15.96 -25.18
C LEU A 643 -10.82 14.80 -25.21
N MET A 644 -11.28 13.55 -25.23
CA MET A 644 -10.39 12.39 -25.38
C MET A 644 -9.86 12.27 -26.83
N CYS A 645 -10.68 12.58 -27.84
CA CYS A 645 -10.27 12.53 -29.24
C CYS A 645 -9.22 13.60 -29.63
N SER A 646 -9.21 14.76 -28.98
CA SER A 646 -8.19 15.79 -29.25
C SER A 646 -6.83 15.44 -28.64
N THR A 647 -6.80 14.81 -27.47
CA THR A 647 -5.55 14.38 -26.81
C THR A 647 -4.82 13.23 -27.51
N SER A 648 -5.51 12.45 -28.35
CA SER A 648 -4.88 11.42 -29.20
C SER A 648 -4.14 11.97 -30.43
N ILE A 649 -4.33 13.23 -30.80
CA ILE A 649 -3.71 13.84 -32.00
C ILE A 649 -2.40 14.58 -31.65
N SER A 650 -2.24 15.05 -30.41
CA SER A 650 -1.04 15.78 -29.94
C SER A 650 0.20 14.90 -29.67
N GLY A 651 0.12 13.58 -29.91
CA GLY A 651 1.20 12.63 -29.60
C GLY A 651 1.96 12.06 -30.80
N ASN A 652 1.65 12.49 -32.04
CA ASN A 652 2.19 11.88 -33.26
C ASN A 652 2.73 12.94 -34.23
N GLU A 653 4.05 13.16 -34.24
CA GLU A 653 4.72 14.14 -35.13
C GLU A 653 4.56 13.85 -36.63
N ALA A 654 4.09 12.66 -37.02
CA ALA A 654 3.89 12.25 -38.41
C ALA A 654 2.67 12.88 -39.11
N TYR A 655 1.69 13.42 -38.38
CA TYR A 655 0.41 13.86 -38.97
C TYR A 655 0.27 15.38 -39.20
N ALA A 656 1.12 16.21 -38.59
CA ALA A 656 1.03 17.67 -38.72
C ALA A 656 1.23 18.22 -40.16
N PRO A 657 2.13 17.68 -41.00
CA PRO A 657 2.37 18.25 -42.34
C PRO A 657 1.23 18.05 -43.33
N ALA A 658 0.42 17.00 -43.17
CA ALA A 658 -0.63 16.63 -44.14
C ALA A 658 -1.89 17.52 -44.06
N LEU A 659 -2.10 18.24 -42.94
CA LEU A 659 -3.30 19.03 -42.68
C LEU A 659 -3.12 20.55 -42.90
N GLY A 660 -1.93 21.01 -43.30
CA GLY A 660 -1.66 22.43 -43.62
C GLY A 660 -1.72 23.41 -42.44
N LEU A 661 -1.77 22.92 -41.19
CA LEU A 661 -1.88 23.74 -39.97
C LEU A 661 -0.49 24.17 -39.48
N GLN A 662 -0.23 25.47 -39.39
CA GLN A 662 1.08 26.02 -38.99
C GLN A 662 1.17 26.55 -37.54
N SER A 663 0.06 26.71 -36.80
CA SER A 663 0.14 27.04 -35.36
C SER A 663 -1.10 26.57 -34.57
N THR A 664 -0.93 25.62 -33.66
CA THR A 664 -2.03 24.87 -33.02
C THR A 664 -2.93 25.69 -32.08
N THR A 665 -2.48 26.82 -31.54
CA THR A 665 -3.27 27.61 -30.58
C THR A 665 -4.24 28.60 -31.25
N LYS A 666 -3.91 29.13 -32.43
CA LYS A 666 -4.63 30.25 -33.04
C LYS A 666 -5.88 29.81 -33.80
N ASP A 667 -5.83 28.65 -34.44
CA ASP A 667 -6.95 28.10 -35.21
C ASP A 667 -7.97 27.37 -34.33
N MET A 668 -7.56 26.84 -33.17
CA MET A 668 -8.46 26.32 -32.15
C MET A 668 -9.41 27.41 -31.60
N GLY A 669 -8.90 28.65 -31.43
CA GLY A 669 -9.72 29.80 -31.05
C GLY A 669 -10.75 30.22 -32.11
N ARG A 670 -10.45 30.02 -33.40
CA ARG A 670 -11.41 30.27 -34.50
C ARG A 670 -12.53 29.24 -34.53
N LEU A 671 -12.21 27.97 -34.27
CA LEU A 671 -13.19 26.89 -34.12
C LEU A 671 -14.14 27.13 -32.93
N LEU A 672 -13.62 27.59 -31.80
CA LEU A 672 -14.43 27.97 -30.63
C LEU A 672 -15.35 29.18 -30.93
N MET A 673 -14.86 30.19 -31.65
CA MET A 673 -15.70 31.32 -32.09
C MET A 673 -16.80 30.90 -33.07
N ALA A 674 -16.53 29.95 -33.97
CA ALA A 674 -17.55 29.39 -34.86
C ALA A 674 -18.65 28.62 -34.09
N ALA A 675 -18.25 27.81 -33.09
CA ALA A 675 -19.18 27.05 -32.25
C ALA A 675 -20.06 27.94 -31.34
N TYR A 676 -19.55 29.08 -30.86
CA TYR A 676 -20.34 30.04 -30.06
C TYR A 676 -21.14 31.05 -30.91
N GLY A 677 -20.81 31.21 -32.19
CA GLY A 677 -21.49 32.13 -33.12
C GLY A 677 -22.92 31.72 -33.46
N THR A 678 -23.22 30.42 -33.46
CA THR A 678 -24.51 29.84 -33.90
C THR A 678 -25.57 29.73 -32.79
N SER A 679 -25.18 29.88 -31.51
CA SER A 679 -26.13 29.91 -30.39
C SER A 679 -27.01 31.17 -30.45
N THR A 680 -28.31 30.98 -30.68
CA THR A 680 -29.32 32.04 -30.77
C THR A 680 -29.86 32.51 -29.41
N ASN A 681 -29.42 31.90 -28.30
CA ASN A 681 -29.96 32.14 -26.94
C ASN A 681 -28.93 32.63 -25.90
N THR A 682 -27.71 33.01 -26.31
CA THR A 682 -26.74 33.64 -25.39
C THR A 682 -26.92 35.16 -25.31
N ASP A 683 -27.03 35.69 -24.08
CA ASP A 683 -27.13 37.12 -23.77
C ASP A 683 -26.03 37.95 -24.48
N ALA A 684 -26.45 39.04 -25.12
CA ALA A 684 -25.59 39.97 -25.84
C ALA A 684 -24.51 40.61 -24.96
N SER A 685 -24.72 40.71 -23.63
CA SER A 685 -23.72 41.18 -22.68
C SER A 685 -22.47 40.28 -22.64
N ILE A 686 -22.67 38.96 -22.68
CA ILE A 686 -21.61 37.95 -22.57
C ILE A 686 -20.74 37.92 -23.85
N ARG A 687 -21.36 37.98 -25.04
CA ARG A 687 -20.62 38.11 -26.32
C ARG A 687 -19.71 39.34 -26.32
N LYS A 688 -20.21 40.48 -25.82
CA LYS A 688 -19.46 41.74 -25.77
C LYS A 688 -18.27 41.68 -24.81
N SER A 689 -18.43 41.04 -23.65
CA SER A 689 -17.35 40.85 -22.67
C SER A 689 -16.24 39.90 -23.18
N ILE A 690 -16.61 38.79 -23.83
CA ILE A 690 -15.65 37.84 -24.39
C ILE A 690 -14.86 38.50 -25.54
N GLN A 691 -15.54 39.20 -26.45
CA GLN A 691 -14.87 39.89 -27.55
C GLN A 691 -13.89 40.97 -27.05
N LYS A 692 -14.31 41.76 -26.04
CA LYS A 692 -13.45 42.80 -25.44
C LYS A 692 -12.25 42.22 -24.65
N ALA A 693 -12.38 41.02 -24.08
CA ALA A 693 -11.27 40.33 -23.44
C ALA A 693 -10.19 39.89 -24.45
N PHE A 694 -10.60 39.47 -25.67
CA PHE A 694 -9.67 39.07 -26.74
C PHE A 694 -9.03 40.27 -27.47
N GLU A 695 -9.76 41.36 -27.70
CA GLU A 695 -9.22 42.58 -28.33
C GLU A 695 -8.10 43.23 -27.50
N ASN A 696 -8.14 43.09 -26.16
CA ASN A 696 -7.07 43.56 -25.28
C ASN A 696 -5.81 42.67 -25.25
N TYR A 697 -5.85 41.48 -25.84
CA TYR A 697 -4.76 40.48 -25.74
C TYR A 697 -3.78 40.50 -26.92
N SER A 698 -3.96 41.39 -27.90
CA SER A 698 -3.09 41.49 -29.08
C SER A 698 -1.80 42.29 -28.82
N VAL A 699 -0.91 41.76 -27.97
CA VAL A 699 0.46 42.28 -27.80
C VAL A 699 1.48 41.17 -28.03
N SER A 700 2.09 41.21 -29.22
CA SER A 700 3.37 40.59 -29.64
C SER A 700 4.00 39.52 -28.72
N LEU A 701 3.66 38.25 -28.92
CA LEU A 701 4.45 37.11 -28.43
C LEU A 701 5.58 36.77 -29.41
N THR A 702 6.79 37.19 -29.10
CA THR A 702 8.04 36.73 -29.74
C THR A 702 8.92 36.06 -28.68
N GLY A 703 8.61 34.81 -28.35
CA GLY A 703 9.32 34.02 -27.33
C GLY A 703 8.73 32.61 -27.21
N THR A 704 9.58 31.61 -26.98
CA THR A 704 9.23 30.18 -27.05
C THR A 704 8.69 29.63 -25.72
N GLU A 705 7.54 30.13 -25.26
CA GLU A 705 6.84 29.60 -24.09
C GLU A 705 5.35 29.35 -24.43
N GLN A 706 4.84 28.15 -24.13
CA GLN A 706 3.46 27.76 -24.41
C GLN A 706 2.57 27.99 -23.17
N LEU A 707 1.52 28.79 -23.33
CA LEU A 707 0.45 28.95 -22.35
C LEU A 707 -0.79 28.16 -22.79
N VAL A 708 -1.40 27.40 -21.87
CA VAL A 708 -2.64 26.63 -22.10
C VAL A 708 -3.75 27.20 -21.21
N PRO A 709 -4.87 27.68 -21.77
CA PRO A 709 -6.01 28.15 -20.98
C PRO A 709 -6.85 26.98 -20.48
N VAL A 710 -7.23 27.00 -19.19
CA VAL A 710 -8.16 26.05 -18.58
C VAL A 710 -9.46 26.78 -18.22
N LEU A 711 -10.58 26.33 -18.78
CA LEU A 711 -11.91 26.89 -18.52
C LEU A 711 -12.55 26.16 -17.33
N HIS A 712 -12.66 26.83 -16.19
CA HIS A 712 -13.47 26.37 -15.06
C HIS A 712 -14.88 26.96 -15.12
N MET A 713 -15.88 26.10 -15.27
CA MET A 713 -17.30 26.47 -15.23
C MET A 713 -17.87 26.12 -13.86
N ASN A 714 -18.47 27.09 -13.17
CA ASN A 714 -19.29 26.86 -11.98
C ASN A 714 -20.57 27.71 -12.05
N THR A 715 -21.64 27.26 -11.39
CA THR A 715 -23.02 27.43 -11.87
C THR A 715 -23.68 28.80 -11.68
N ASN A 716 -22.96 29.93 -11.79
CA ASN A 716 -23.61 31.24 -12.05
C ASN A 716 -22.69 32.39 -12.54
N GLN A 717 -21.36 32.26 -12.57
CA GLN A 717 -20.47 33.27 -13.17
C GLN A 717 -19.28 32.62 -13.87
N ALA A 718 -19.00 33.02 -15.12
CA ALA A 718 -17.82 32.58 -15.86
C ALA A 718 -16.63 33.50 -15.53
N LEU A 719 -15.71 33.00 -14.72
CA LEU A 719 -14.45 33.68 -14.37
C LEU A 719 -13.31 33.08 -15.21
N LEU A 720 -12.72 33.89 -16.09
CA LEU A 720 -11.55 33.49 -16.87
C LEU A 720 -10.30 33.54 -15.97
N ILE A 721 -10.01 32.44 -15.27
CA ILE A 721 -8.78 32.30 -14.49
C ILE A 721 -7.64 31.93 -15.45
N ILE A 722 -6.69 32.84 -15.63
CA ILE A 722 -5.42 32.55 -16.29
C ILE A 722 -4.53 31.87 -15.25
N SER A 723 -4.13 30.61 -15.47
CA SER A 723 -3.11 29.98 -14.62
C SER A 723 -1.75 30.59 -14.95
N ILE A 724 -1.23 31.43 -14.06
CA ILE A 724 0.07 32.08 -14.21
C ILE A 724 1.12 31.24 -13.46
N ASP A 725 1.34 30.01 -13.90
CA ASP A 725 2.28 29.12 -13.23
C ASP A 725 3.76 29.51 -13.43
N HIS A 726 4.09 30.26 -14.50
CA HIS A 726 5.46 30.67 -14.83
C HIS A 726 5.55 32.17 -15.19
N VAL A 727 5.33 33.07 -14.21
CA VAL A 727 5.82 34.45 -14.30
C VAL A 727 6.90 34.68 -13.24
N LYS A 728 8.10 35.04 -13.69
CA LYS A 728 9.18 35.45 -12.79
C LYS A 728 8.73 36.65 -11.96
N LYS A 729 8.94 36.58 -10.64
CA LYS A 729 8.58 37.60 -9.64
C LYS A 729 8.88 39.04 -10.09
N SER A 730 10.05 39.24 -10.72
CA SER A 730 10.52 40.53 -11.27
C SER A 730 9.59 41.18 -12.31
N MET A 731 8.77 40.40 -13.02
CA MET A 731 7.84 40.91 -14.02
C MET A 731 6.52 41.37 -13.39
N LEU A 732 6.06 40.71 -12.32
CA LEU A 732 4.95 41.20 -11.49
C LEU A 732 5.35 42.47 -10.73
N GLU A 733 6.55 42.49 -10.15
CA GLU A 733 7.14 43.68 -9.50
C GLU A 733 7.18 44.88 -10.49
N SER A 734 7.67 44.68 -11.72
CA SER A 734 7.71 45.75 -12.73
C SER A 734 6.33 46.22 -13.22
N ILE A 735 5.29 45.39 -13.15
CA ILE A 735 3.92 45.80 -13.52
C ILE A 735 3.31 46.64 -12.39
N VAL A 736 3.42 46.18 -11.14
CA VAL A 736 2.85 46.89 -9.97
C VAL A 736 3.50 48.26 -9.76
N GLU A 737 4.84 48.37 -9.87
CA GLU A 737 5.53 49.67 -9.78
C GLU A 737 5.09 50.66 -10.88
N LYS A 738 4.85 50.17 -12.11
CA LYS A 738 4.43 51.01 -13.25
C LYS A 738 2.96 51.41 -13.20
N THR A 739 2.09 50.66 -12.53
CA THR A 739 0.66 50.95 -12.46
C THR A 739 0.30 51.90 -11.30
N PHE A 740 1.01 51.85 -10.17
CA PHE A 740 0.59 52.58 -8.96
C PHE A 740 1.55 53.67 -8.46
N GLY A 741 2.81 53.69 -8.91
CA GLY A 741 3.79 54.70 -8.50
C GLY A 741 4.30 54.51 -7.07
N VAL A 742 5.54 54.94 -6.83
CA VAL A 742 6.22 54.74 -5.54
C VAL A 742 5.69 55.73 -4.50
N VAL A 743 4.90 55.25 -3.54
CA VAL A 743 4.75 55.92 -2.24
C VAL A 743 5.93 55.47 -1.38
N SER A 744 6.92 56.35 -1.25
CA SER A 744 8.11 56.09 -0.43
C SER A 744 7.74 56.06 1.05
N PRO A 745 8.23 55.10 1.86
CA PRO A 745 7.94 55.05 3.29
C PRO A 745 8.63 56.21 4.01
N THR A 746 7.87 57.25 4.34
CA THR A 746 8.28 58.24 5.34
C THR A 746 8.04 57.69 6.74
N ASN A 747 9.09 57.62 7.55
CA ASN A 747 9.06 57.10 8.92
C ASN A 747 7.96 57.77 9.77
N ILE A 748 6.97 56.99 10.20
CA ILE A 748 6.03 57.37 11.27
C ILE A 748 6.42 56.58 12.52
N SER A 749 6.89 57.27 13.56
CA SER A 749 7.30 56.63 14.81
C SER A 749 6.10 56.37 15.71
N HIS A 750 5.87 55.10 16.07
CA HIS A 750 4.76 54.69 16.94
C HIS A 750 4.66 55.52 18.23
N LYS A 751 3.60 56.34 18.36
CA LYS A 751 2.99 56.72 19.64
C LYS A 751 1.63 57.41 19.46
N ASP A 752 0.71 57.04 20.35
CA ASP A 752 -0.64 57.58 20.59
C ASP A 752 -1.79 57.17 19.65
N VAL A 753 -2.98 57.20 20.27
CA VAL A 753 -4.29 56.66 19.79
C VAL A 753 -4.76 57.27 18.46
N SER A 754 -4.19 58.40 18.03
CA SER A 754 -4.54 59.07 16.78
C SER A 754 -3.98 58.41 15.51
N ASP A 755 -2.97 57.52 15.61
CA ASP A 755 -2.28 56.98 14.43
C ASP A 755 -3.18 56.10 13.54
N TYR A 756 -3.79 55.03 14.09
CA TYR A 756 -4.50 54.03 13.27
C TYR A 756 -5.69 54.61 12.50
N THR A 757 -6.43 55.55 13.09
CA THR A 757 -7.53 56.25 12.42
C THR A 757 -7.02 57.05 11.22
N ASN A 758 -5.88 57.74 11.37
CA ASN A 758 -5.27 58.50 10.27
C ASN A 758 -4.72 57.57 9.18
N ILE A 759 -4.07 56.47 9.55
CA ILE A 759 -3.54 55.46 8.61
C ILE A 759 -4.68 54.89 7.75
N ILE A 760 -5.79 54.45 8.36
CA ILE A 760 -6.96 53.94 7.60
C ILE A 760 -7.54 55.00 6.66
N ILE A 761 -7.65 56.25 7.12
CA ILE A 761 -8.12 57.38 6.30
C ILE A 761 -7.16 57.67 5.12
N GLU A 762 -5.85 57.59 5.34
CA GLU A 762 -4.83 57.80 4.30
C GLU A 762 -4.89 56.70 3.23
N CYS A 763 -4.98 55.42 3.65
CA CYS A 763 -5.19 54.30 2.74
C CYS A 763 -6.48 54.47 1.92
N LEU A 764 -7.59 54.89 2.55
CA LEU A 764 -8.85 55.17 1.88
C LEU A 764 -8.73 56.31 0.85
N ARG A 765 -8.05 57.42 1.16
CA ARG A 765 -7.80 58.51 0.18
C ARG A 765 -7.07 58.00 -1.04
N HIS A 766 -6.03 57.17 -0.86
CA HIS A 766 -5.27 56.57 -1.95
C HIS A 766 -6.11 55.59 -2.78
N LEU A 767 -6.92 54.73 -2.13
CA LEU A 767 -7.78 53.76 -2.80
C LEU A 767 -8.95 54.37 -3.56
N MET A 768 -9.46 55.51 -3.09
CA MET A 768 -10.64 56.19 -3.67
C MET A 768 -10.29 57.38 -4.56
N GLY A 769 -9.02 57.76 -4.68
CA GLY A 769 -8.54 58.80 -5.60
C GLY A 769 -8.96 60.24 -5.28
N ASN A 770 -9.52 60.51 -4.10
CA ASN A 770 -10.05 61.81 -3.70
C ASN A 770 -9.15 62.50 -2.66
N SER A 771 -8.64 63.70 -2.97
CA SER A 771 -7.68 64.43 -2.12
C SER A 771 -8.29 65.39 -1.09
N THR A 772 -9.62 65.56 -1.04
CA THR A 772 -10.26 66.62 -0.21
C THR A 772 -11.53 66.21 0.57
N SER A 773 -11.99 64.96 0.52
CA SER A 773 -13.15 64.52 1.30
C SER A 773 -12.77 64.11 2.73
N MET A 774 -13.42 64.72 3.74
CA MET A 774 -13.41 64.19 5.12
C MET A 774 -14.25 62.92 5.19
N PHE A 775 -13.64 61.80 5.53
CA PHE A 775 -14.35 60.57 5.84
C PHE A 775 -14.92 60.63 7.27
N SER A 776 -16.20 60.30 7.40
CA SER A 776 -16.84 60.12 8.71
C SER A 776 -16.37 58.81 9.34
N VAL A 777 -15.73 58.88 10.51
CA VAL A 777 -15.11 57.70 11.15
C VAL A 777 -16.12 56.67 11.67
N THR A 778 -17.36 57.09 11.89
CA THR A 778 -18.48 56.25 12.37
C THR A 778 -19.35 55.70 11.24
N THR A 779 -19.12 56.12 9.99
CA THR A 779 -19.89 55.64 8.84
C THR A 779 -19.35 54.30 8.35
N PRO A 780 -20.22 53.30 8.07
CA PRO A 780 -19.81 52.02 7.54
C PRO A 780 -19.04 52.12 6.21
N PHE A 781 -18.03 51.26 5.99
CA PHE A 781 -17.16 51.32 4.80
C PHE A 781 -17.94 51.16 3.48
N ASP A 782 -18.98 50.32 3.44
CA ASP A 782 -19.88 50.18 2.29
C ASP A 782 -20.63 51.48 1.97
N GLN A 783 -21.07 52.20 3.01
CA GLN A 783 -21.71 53.52 2.90
C GLN A 783 -20.71 54.65 2.58
N LEU A 784 -19.43 54.46 2.86
CA LEU A 784 -18.35 55.31 2.37
C LEU A 784 -18.00 55.03 0.89
N GLY A 785 -18.63 54.03 0.26
CA GLY A 785 -18.41 53.67 -1.14
C GLY A 785 -17.25 52.72 -1.38
N VAL A 786 -16.81 51.98 -0.35
CA VAL A 786 -15.80 50.92 -0.47
C VAL A 786 -16.48 49.63 -0.92
N ASP A 787 -16.23 49.21 -2.16
CA ASP A 787 -16.69 47.91 -2.66
C ASP A 787 -15.87 46.72 -2.13
N SER A 788 -16.30 45.49 -2.43
CA SER A 788 -15.63 44.28 -1.92
C SER A 788 -14.19 44.12 -2.40
N LEU A 789 -13.82 44.62 -3.58
CA LEU A 789 -12.46 44.58 -4.11
C LEU A 789 -11.58 45.66 -3.44
N GLN A 790 -12.14 46.85 -3.24
CA GLN A 790 -11.51 47.94 -2.50
C GLN A 790 -11.32 47.58 -1.02
N ALA A 791 -12.25 46.84 -0.40
CA ALA A 791 -12.12 46.33 0.96
C ALA A 791 -10.93 45.35 1.06
N ILE A 792 -10.86 44.35 0.17
CA ILE A 792 -9.71 43.41 0.12
C ILE A 792 -8.39 44.17 -0.05
N THR A 793 -8.37 45.17 -0.94
CA THR A 793 -7.16 45.97 -1.19
C THR A 793 -6.81 46.88 -0.01
N LEU A 794 -7.80 47.39 0.74
CA LEU A 794 -7.58 48.15 1.98
C LEU A 794 -6.97 47.26 3.08
N VAL A 795 -7.41 46.00 3.23
CA VAL A 795 -6.78 45.07 4.19
C VAL A 795 -5.33 44.77 3.80
N ASP A 796 -5.05 44.53 2.52
CA ASP A 796 -3.70 44.24 2.02
C ASP A 796 -2.75 45.45 2.21
N VAL A 797 -3.18 46.66 1.82
CA VAL A 797 -2.40 47.89 2.04
C VAL A 797 -2.15 48.14 3.54
N LEU A 798 -3.18 48.02 4.39
CA LEU A 798 -3.02 48.14 5.84
C LEU A 798 -2.08 47.07 6.42
N SER A 799 -2.14 45.83 5.92
CA SER A 799 -1.27 44.75 6.39
C SER A 799 0.20 45.04 6.12
N ARG A 800 0.51 45.58 4.93
CA ARG A 800 1.87 45.98 4.57
C ARG A 800 2.34 47.21 5.34
N GLN A 801 1.49 48.23 5.46
CA GLN A 801 1.82 49.50 6.12
C GLN A 801 1.97 49.37 7.64
N LEU A 802 1.36 48.35 8.26
CA LEU A 802 1.48 48.03 9.68
C LEU A 802 2.44 46.86 9.97
N GLU A 803 3.11 46.31 8.94
CA GLU A 803 3.96 45.11 9.01
C GLU A 803 3.30 43.92 9.75
N ASN A 804 1.98 43.77 9.61
CA ASN A 804 1.16 42.82 10.38
C ASN A 804 0.04 42.25 9.52
N GLU A 805 -0.01 40.93 9.36
CA GLU A 805 -0.95 40.26 8.45
C GLU A 805 -2.39 40.32 8.98
N LEU A 806 -3.24 41.15 8.36
CA LEU A 806 -4.64 41.31 8.76
C LEU A 806 -5.54 40.33 7.98
N PRO A 807 -6.51 39.68 8.64
CA PRO A 807 -7.41 38.77 7.95
C PRO A 807 -8.34 39.55 7.01
N VAL A 808 -8.55 39.03 5.81
CA VAL A 808 -9.33 39.66 4.72
C VAL A 808 -10.76 40.04 5.14
N ASP A 809 -11.32 39.36 6.15
CA ASP A 809 -12.66 39.63 6.66
C ASP A 809 -12.74 40.73 7.75
N ILE A 810 -11.62 41.34 8.15
CA ILE A 810 -11.57 42.30 9.26
C ILE A 810 -12.47 43.53 9.03
N ILE A 811 -12.53 44.05 7.79
CA ILE A 811 -13.37 45.20 7.44
C ILE A 811 -14.86 44.88 7.56
N TYR A 812 -15.28 43.63 7.35
CA TYR A 812 -16.69 43.24 7.50
C TYR A 812 -17.08 43.00 8.97
N LYS A 813 -16.11 42.68 9.85
CA LYS A 813 -16.32 42.55 11.30
C LYS A 813 -16.29 43.91 12.02
N TYR A 814 -15.39 44.78 11.61
CA TYR A 814 -15.20 46.13 12.17
C TYR A 814 -15.55 47.13 11.08
N SER A 815 -16.86 47.31 10.87
CA SER A 815 -17.42 47.94 9.66
C SER A 815 -17.21 49.44 9.55
N THR A 816 -16.59 50.10 10.54
CA THR A 816 -16.31 51.55 10.53
C THR A 816 -14.83 51.82 10.79
N ILE A 817 -14.34 52.99 10.37
CA ILE A 817 -12.94 53.40 10.60
C ILE A 817 -12.62 53.41 12.10
N GLU A 818 -13.54 53.90 12.93
CA GLU A 818 -13.39 53.94 14.39
C GLU A 818 -13.26 52.52 15.01
N THR A 819 -14.15 51.60 14.63
CA THR A 819 -14.12 50.23 15.19
C THR A 819 -12.92 49.43 14.73
N LEU A 820 -12.49 49.61 13.47
CA LEU A 820 -11.28 48.98 12.93
C LEU A 820 -10.01 49.56 13.60
N SER A 821 -9.96 50.87 13.78
CA SER A 821 -8.85 51.56 14.47
C SER A 821 -8.67 51.05 15.91
N HIS A 822 -9.77 50.89 16.66
CA HIS A 822 -9.73 50.35 18.02
C HIS A 822 -9.22 48.90 18.07
N GLU A 823 -9.69 48.02 17.17
CA GLU A 823 -9.21 46.63 17.07
C GLU A 823 -7.71 46.55 16.74
N LEU A 824 -7.24 47.33 15.76
CA LEU A 824 -5.83 47.39 15.40
C LEU A 824 -4.97 47.88 16.57
N GLN A 825 -5.49 48.83 17.35
CA GLN A 825 -4.79 49.33 18.53
C GLN A 825 -4.72 48.30 19.67
N GLU A 826 -5.80 47.55 19.94
CA GLU A 826 -5.76 46.47 20.94
C GLU A 826 -4.80 45.36 20.53
N ARG A 827 -4.75 45.00 19.23
CA ARG A 827 -3.73 44.08 18.70
C ARG A 827 -2.31 44.59 18.90
N ALA A 828 -2.06 45.89 18.69
CA ALA A 828 -0.76 46.50 18.90
C ALA A 828 -0.35 46.55 20.38
N LYS A 829 -1.31 46.73 21.30
CA LYS A 829 -1.06 46.63 22.75
C LYS A 829 -0.70 45.19 23.16
N LEU A 830 -1.42 44.20 22.64
CA LEU A 830 -1.12 42.79 22.85
C LEU A 830 0.30 42.43 22.38
N ALA A 831 0.68 42.83 21.15
CA ALA A 831 2.02 42.60 20.61
C ALA A 831 3.14 43.24 21.45
N ASN A 832 2.95 44.48 21.91
CA ASN A 832 3.93 45.19 22.73
C ASN A 832 4.00 44.71 24.19
N SER A 833 3.01 43.95 24.68
CA SER A 833 3.06 43.33 26.01
C SER A 833 3.95 42.07 26.08
N THR A 834 4.30 41.49 24.92
CA THR A 834 5.09 40.26 24.80
C THR A 834 6.54 40.53 24.37
N SER A 835 7.31 41.17 25.24
CA SER A 835 8.77 41.14 25.16
C SER A 835 9.31 39.87 25.86
N ILE A 836 9.39 38.75 25.14
CA ILE A 836 10.23 37.56 25.42
C ILE A 836 10.27 36.67 24.17
N ALA A 837 11.48 36.26 23.76
CA ALA A 837 11.84 35.20 22.80
C ALA A 837 11.16 35.19 21.41
N SER A 838 11.95 35.47 20.37
CA SER A 838 11.56 35.32 18.96
C SER A 838 11.11 33.88 18.60
N PRO A 839 10.08 33.70 17.76
CA PRO A 839 9.55 32.38 17.40
C PRO A 839 10.44 31.67 16.35
N GLY A 840 11.61 31.18 16.77
CA GLY A 840 12.60 30.52 15.90
C GLY A 840 13.03 29.10 16.29
N ASN A 841 12.40 28.48 17.29
CA ASN A 841 12.96 27.33 18.03
C ASN A 841 12.28 25.96 17.80
N TYR A 842 11.58 25.76 16.68
CA TYR A 842 10.95 24.48 16.32
C TYR A 842 11.48 24.00 14.97
N ILE A 843 12.36 22.99 14.95
CA ILE A 843 12.67 22.27 13.69
C ILE A 843 11.51 21.32 13.42
N LEU A 844 10.93 21.50 12.24
CA LEU A 844 9.90 20.65 11.64
C LEU A 844 10.63 19.68 10.70
N ASP A 845 10.97 18.48 11.16
CA ASP A 845 11.62 17.50 10.28
C ASP A 845 10.61 16.52 9.64
N ILE A 846 11.08 15.93 8.54
CA ILE A 846 10.26 15.57 7.39
C ILE A 846 9.70 14.16 7.55
N CYS A 847 8.39 14.07 7.65
CA CYS A 847 7.65 12.89 7.22
C CYS A 847 6.50 13.36 6.35
N THR A 848 6.60 13.13 5.04
CA THR A 848 5.55 13.44 4.04
C THR A 848 4.36 12.47 4.11
N GLY A 849 4.36 11.56 5.08
CA GLY A 849 3.32 10.57 5.32
C GLY A 849 2.32 10.96 6.41
N MET A 850 1.42 10.03 6.71
CA MET A 850 0.43 10.13 7.77
C MET A 850 0.82 9.18 8.92
N PRO A 851 1.05 9.67 10.16
CA PRO A 851 0.88 11.05 10.62
C PRO A 851 2.07 11.96 10.26
N LYS A 852 1.81 13.26 10.11
CA LYS A 852 2.85 14.29 10.10
C LYS A 852 3.38 14.49 11.52
N VAL A 853 4.70 14.45 11.71
CA VAL A 853 5.32 14.41 13.05
C VAL A 853 5.89 15.79 13.42
N TYR A 854 5.71 16.19 14.67
CA TYR A 854 6.27 17.40 15.28
C TYR A 854 7.06 16.99 16.51
N HIS A 855 8.32 17.43 16.60
CA HIS A 855 9.16 17.16 17.76
C HIS A 855 9.78 18.46 18.29
N SER A 856 10.06 18.49 19.59
CA SER A 856 10.87 19.57 20.15
C SER A 856 12.36 19.38 19.84
N VAL A 857 13.09 20.49 19.77
CA VAL A 857 14.54 20.57 19.58
C VAL A 857 15.23 21.07 20.85
N ASN A 858 14.74 22.19 21.39
CA ASN A 858 15.39 22.94 22.47
C ASN A 858 14.60 22.87 23.79
N ASP A 859 13.29 23.17 23.77
CA ASP A 859 12.44 23.18 24.97
C ASP A 859 11.30 22.17 24.82
N ARG A 860 11.32 21.12 25.66
CA ARG A 860 10.33 20.04 25.67
C ARG A 860 9.11 20.36 26.54
N SER A 861 9.11 21.48 27.27
CA SER A 861 8.10 21.80 28.26
C SER A 861 6.68 21.83 27.69
N LEU A 862 5.70 21.49 28.54
CA LEU A 862 4.28 21.66 28.21
C LEU A 862 3.96 23.10 27.79
N SER A 863 4.60 24.09 28.43
CA SER A 863 4.48 25.51 28.09
C SER A 863 4.90 25.81 26.65
N ALA A 864 6.05 25.29 26.19
CA ALA A 864 6.49 25.46 24.82
C ALA A 864 5.53 24.81 23.82
N LEU A 865 5.03 23.60 24.11
CA LEU A 865 4.02 22.94 23.26
C LEU A 865 2.72 23.76 23.17
N LEU A 866 2.21 24.26 24.30
CA LEU A 866 0.99 25.07 24.32
C LEU A 866 1.17 26.43 23.61
N GLN A 867 2.34 27.07 23.74
CA GLN A 867 2.67 28.29 23.01
C GLN A 867 2.78 28.03 21.49
N PHE A 868 3.46 26.95 21.09
CA PHE A 868 3.55 26.52 19.70
C PHE A 868 2.15 26.28 19.11
N ILE A 869 1.32 25.48 19.78
CA ILE A 869 -0.06 25.21 19.36
C ILE A 869 -0.86 26.50 19.25
N THR A 870 -0.76 27.42 20.22
CA THR A 870 -1.49 28.68 20.21
C THR A 870 -1.10 29.56 19.03
N HIS A 871 0.21 29.69 18.77
CA HIS A 871 0.73 30.51 17.66
C HIS A 871 0.50 29.88 16.28
N LYS A 872 0.52 28.55 16.18
CA LYS A 872 0.38 27.80 14.92
C LYS A 872 -0.99 27.15 14.70
N LYS A 873 -2.00 27.43 15.54
CA LYS A 873 -3.30 26.72 15.55
C LYS A 873 -3.94 26.61 14.17
N SER A 874 -4.04 27.70 13.42
CA SER A 874 -4.63 27.71 12.08
C SER A 874 -3.84 26.87 11.08
N GLN A 875 -2.49 26.93 11.13
CA GLN A 875 -1.62 26.09 10.31
C GLN A 875 -1.82 24.61 10.66
N LEU A 876 -1.80 24.26 11.95
CA LEU A 876 -1.99 22.88 12.42
C LEU A 876 -3.38 22.33 12.05
N LEU A 877 -4.45 23.13 12.06
CA LEU A 877 -5.78 22.67 11.61
C LEU A 877 -5.88 22.48 10.10
N ASN A 878 -5.19 23.32 9.31
CA ASN A 878 -5.05 23.11 7.87
C ASN A 878 -4.23 21.85 7.56
N GLU A 879 -3.10 21.66 8.26
CA GLU A 879 -2.27 20.46 8.16
C GLU A 879 -3.01 19.20 8.63
N LEU A 880 -3.86 19.29 9.66
CA LEU A 880 -4.75 18.18 10.03
C LEU A 880 -5.71 17.82 8.88
N THR A 881 -6.23 18.82 8.18
CA THR A 881 -7.10 18.62 7.01
C THR A 881 -6.33 18.05 5.81
N GLU A 882 -5.06 18.43 5.63
CA GLU A 882 -4.17 18.03 4.52
C GLU A 882 -3.52 16.65 4.71
N TYR A 883 -3.09 16.30 5.92
CA TYR A 883 -2.40 15.05 6.26
C TYR A 883 -3.33 14.03 6.94
N GLY A 884 -4.43 14.46 7.56
CA GLY A 884 -5.40 13.62 8.29
C GLY A 884 -4.98 13.29 9.74
N ALA A 885 -3.68 13.27 10.03
CA ALA A 885 -3.17 12.94 11.36
C ALA A 885 -1.87 13.70 11.67
N LEU A 886 -1.76 14.23 12.90
CA LEU A 886 -0.58 14.92 13.43
C LEU A 886 -0.09 14.23 14.72
N LEU A 887 1.20 13.98 14.85
CA LEU A 887 1.83 13.36 16.02
C LEU A 887 2.80 14.34 16.67
N PHE A 888 2.56 14.73 17.93
CA PHE A 888 3.45 15.53 18.75
C PHE A 888 4.26 14.59 19.66
N ARG A 889 5.59 14.61 19.52
CA ARG A 889 6.55 13.73 20.20
C ARG A 889 7.66 14.52 20.89
N HIS A 890 8.30 13.94 21.90
CA HIS A 890 9.37 14.57 22.68
C HIS A 890 8.95 15.87 23.40
N PHE A 891 7.70 15.94 23.87
CA PHE A 891 7.20 16.99 24.76
C PHE A 891 6.80 16.41 26.13
N ASP A 892 6.87 17.21 27.18
CA ASP A 892 6.63 16.83 28.59
C ASP A 892 5.13 16.72 28.94
N VAL A 893 4.36 16.07 28.05
CA VAL A 893 2.97 15.67 28.30
C VAL A 893 3.00 14.41 29.16
N ILE A 894 3.10 14.57 30.48
CA ILE A 894 3.33 13.44 31.41
C ILE A 894 2.04 12.91 32.05
N THR A 895 0.97 13.71 32.09
CA THR A 895 -0.26 13.41 32.84
C THR A 895 -1.52 13.60 32.00
N ALA A 896 -2.62 12.95 32.41
CA ALA A 896 -3.95 13.17 31.85
C ALA A 896 -4.37 14.66 31.82
N ASN A 897 -3.91 15.47 32.80
CA ASN A 897 -4.18 16.91 32.85
C ASN A 897 -3.35 17.70 31.82
N HIS A 898 -2.10 17.30 31.54
CA HIS A 898 -1.30 17.90 30.47
C HIS A 898 -1.95 17.60 29.11
N PHE A 899 -2.37 16.34 28.92
CA PHE A 899 -3.09 15.91 27.72
C PHE A 899 -4.40 16.68 27.52
N ALA A 900 -5.21 16.87 28.57
CA ALA A 900 -6.44 17.65 28.49
C ALA A 900 -6.19 19.10 28.02
N GLN A 901 -5.12 19.75 28.51
CA GLN A 901 -4.74 21.10 28.08
C GLN A 901 -4.31 21.14 26.60
N VAL A 902 -3.50 20.17 26.15
CA VAL A 902 -3.05 20.05 24.75
C VAL A 902 -4.24 19.81 23.81
N ALA A 903 -5.14 18.89 24.18
CA ALA A 903 -6.36 18.63 23.41
C ALA A 903 -7.26 19.87 23.35
N GLN A 904 -7.44 20.58 24.47
CA GLN A 904 -8.24 21.82 24.52
C GLN A 904 -7.65 22.95 23.67
N ALA A 905 -6.32 23.07 23.62
CA ALA A 905 -5.62 24.05 22.80
C ALA A 905 -5.76 23.74 21.29
N LEU A 906 -5.69 22.47 20.90
CA LEU A 906 -5.83 22.01 19.51
C LEU A 906 -7.28 21.88 19.02
N ALA A 907 -8.26 21.77 19.92
CA ALA A 907 -9.68 21.62 19.58
C ALA A 907 -10.20 22.80 18.73
N ILE A 908 -11.03 22.49 17.72
CA ILE A 908 -11.71 23.51 16.90
C ILE A 908 -12.65 24.33 17.79
N THR A 909 -12.51 25.66 17.77
CA THR A 909 -13.04 26.61 18.78
C THR A 909 -14.56 26.62 18.96
N HIS A 910 -15.32 26.03 18.03
CA HIS A 910 -16.78 25.94 18.09
C HIS A 910 -17.33 24.56 18.48
N LYS A 911 -16.46 23.60 18.84
CA LYS A 911 -16.88 22.24 19.19
C LYS A 911 -16.68 21.95 20.67
N SER A 912 -17.74 21.44 21.30
CA SER A 912 -17.70 20.87 22.64
C SER A 912 -17.17 19.44 22.58
N PHE A 913 -16.20 19.10 23.43
CA PHE A 913 -15.83 17.70 23.65
C PHE A 913 -17.05 16.85 23.99
N LEU A 914 -17.13 15.66 23.39
CA LEU A 914 -18.29 14.76 23.54
C LEU A 914 -18.16 13.87 24.77
N ASP A 915 -19.21 13.84 25.59
CA ASP A 915 -19.39 12.78 26.59
C ASP A 915 -19.69 11.44 25.87
N TYR A 916 -19.01 10.37 26.26
CA TYR A 916 -19.01 9.07 25.58
C TYR A 916 -20.28 8.24 25.87
N LYS A 917 -21.43 8.80 25.50
CA LYS A 917 -22.74 8.12 25.44
C LYS A 917 -22.92 7.44 24.09
N ASP A 918 -23.75 6.40 24.04
CA ASP A 918 -24.05 5.61 22.82
C ASP A 918 -22.85 4.83 22.22
N GLY A 919 -21.66 4.93 22.84
CA GLY A 919 -20.47 4.17 22.44
C GLY A 919 -20.55 2.69 22.81
N ILE A 920 -20.34 1.79 21.84
CA ILE A 920 -20.43 0.31 22.02
C ILE A 920 -19.32 -0.28 22.89
N SER A 921 -18.20 0.43 23.05
CA SER A 921 -17.02 -0.05 23.76
C SER A 921 -17.03 0.33 25.24
N LYS A 922 -16.35 -0.47 26.08
CA LYS A 922 -16.04 -0.07 27.45
C LYS A 922 -14.85 0.88 27.46
N ARG A 923 -15.00 1.97 28.22
CA ARG A 923 -13.99 3.01 28.48
C ARG A 923 -14.21 3.56 29.88
N THR A 924 -13.18 3.51 30.71
CA THR A 924 -13.13 4.14 32.02
C THR A 924 -12.96 5.65 31.86
N HIS A 925 -13.80 6.44 32.54
CA HIS A 925 -13.62 7.89 32.66
C HIS A 925 -12.44 8.17 33.60
N VAL A 926 -11.46 8.95 33.13
CA VAL A 926 -10.27 9.31 33.91
C VAL A 926 -10.46 10.68 34.56
N MET A 927 -10.72 11.72 33.76
CA MET A 927 -11.07 13.06 34.23
C MET A 927 -11.70 13.88 33.10
N SER A 928 -12.70 14.70 33.41
CA SER A 928 -13.36 15.58 32.44
C SER A 928 -13.70 14.84 31.13
N ASN A 929 -13.20 15.31 29.98
CA ASN A 929 -13.45 14.68 28.67
C ASN A 929 -12.38 13.65 28.25
N VAL A 930 -11.59 13.15 29.22
CA VAL A 930 -10.50 12.18 29.01
C VAL A 930 -10.92 10.79 29.51
N PHE A 931 -10.83 9.82 28.61
CA PHE A 931 -11.17 8.42 28.84
C PHE A 931 -9.95 7.51 28.62
N THR A 932 -10.04 6.24 29.04
CA THR A 932 -9.15 5.20 28.52
C THR A 932 -9.48 4.88 27.06
N SER A 933 -8.46 4.53 26.25
CA SER A 933 -8.68 3.90 24.96
C SER A 933 -9.45 2.59 25.14
N THR A 934 -10.29 2.20 24.15
CA THR A 934 -11.16 1.02 24.19
C THR A 934 -10.58 -0.21 24.92
N GLU A 935 -11.30 -0.66 25.94
CA GLU A 935 -10.94 -1.80 26.77
C GLU A 935 -11.25 -3.13 26.06
N TYR A 936 -10.35 -3.51 25.15
CA TYR A 936 -10.42 -4.73 24.34
C TYR A 936 -9.37 -5.77 24.78
N PRO A 937 -9.60 -7.10 24.67
CA PRO A 937 -8.64 -8.12 25.08
C PRO A 937 -7.25 -7.90 24.45
N LYS A 938 -6.19 -7.83 25.27
CA LYS A 938 -4.84 -7.37 24.84
C LYS A 938 -4.29 -8.13 23.63
N HIS A 939 -4.54 -9.44 23.56
CA HIS A 939 -4.03 -10.35 22.53
C HIS A 939 -4.82 -10.35 21.20
N VAL A 940 -5.87 -9.52 21.07
CA VAL A 940 -6.67 -9.42 19.82
C VAL A 940 -6.46 -8.05 19.19
N GLU A 941 -6.22 -8.01 17.88
CA GLU A 941 -6.15 -6.77 17.11
C GLU A 941 -7.55 -6.14 17.02
N MET A 942 -7.63 -4.81 17.12
CA MET A 942 -8.79 -4.04 16.70
C MET A 942 -8.53 -3.49 15.30
N ALA A 943 -9.36 -3.89 14.33
CA ALA A 943 -9.30 -3.40 12.95
C ALA A 943 -9.49 -1.87 12.85
N LEU A 944 -9.04 -1.29 11.73
CA LEU A 944 -9.20 0.15 11.47
C LEU A 944 -10.67 0.57 11.42
N HIS A 945 -11.03 1.60 12.18
CA HIS A 945 -12.38 2.16 12.24
C HIS A 945 -12.35 3.66 12.52
N ASN A 946 -13.34 4.38 12.00
CA ASN A 946 -13.63 5.78 12.37
C ASN A 946 -14.56 5.76 13.60
N GLU A 947 -14.14 6.33 14.73
CA GLU A 947 -14.85 6.27 16.03
C GLU A 947 -16.29 6.74 15.88
N MET A 948 -17.22 5.97 16.45
CA MET A 948 -18.66 6.30 16.47
C MET A 948 -19.25 6.62 15.07
N SER A 949 -18.67 6.13 13.97
CA SER A 949 -19.24 6.34 12.62
C SER A 949 -20.63 5.71 12.38
N TYR A 950 -21.09 4.85 13.30
CA TYR A 950 -22.46 4.33 13.41
C TYR A 950 -23.43 5.22 14.22
N ALA A 951 -22.93 6.21 14.96
CA ALA A 951 -23.73 7.14 15.73
C ALA A 951 -24.19 8.32 14.85
N THR A 952 -25.28 8.98 15.25
CA THR A 952 -25.87 10.12 14.52
C THR A 952 -25.00 11.36 14.62
N GLU A 953 -24.31 11.53 15.76
CA GLU A 953 -23.28 12.53 15.99
C GLU A 953 -21.94 11.81 16.11
N MET A 954 -20.98 12.18 15.27
CA MET A 954 -19.66 11.56 15.22
C MET A 954 -18.62 12.61 15.64
N PRO A 955 -17.67 12.30 16.53
CA PRO A 955 -16.57 13.22 16.82
C PRO A 955 -15.81 13.52 15.52
N SER A 956 -15.33 14.74 15.38
CA SER A 956 -14.53 15.16 14.23
C SER A 956 -13.04 15.06 14.47
N GLN A 957 -12.60 15.30 15.70
CA GLN A 957 -11.22 15.17 16.14
C GLN A 957 -11.13 14.09 17.22
N ILE A 958 -10.10 13.24 17.12
CA ILE A 958 -9.73 12.32 18.19
C ILE A 958 -8.30 12.61 18.60
N PHE A 959 -8.10 12.69 19.90
CA PHE A 959 -6.80 12.84 20.53
C PHE A 959 -6.46 11.53 21.22
N PHE A 960 -5.27 10.99 21.01
CA PHE A 960 -4.71 9.89 21.79
C PHE A 960 -3.44 10.35 22.51
N PHE A 961 -3.20 9.84 23.72
CA PHE A 961 -2.00 10.15 24.51
C PHE A 961 -1.38 8.90 25.13
N ALA A 962 -0.08 8.70 24.88
CA ALA A 962 0.70 7.59 25.43
C ALA A 962 1.25 7.92 26.83
N GLU A 963 0.39 7.72 27.83
CA GLU A 963 0.77 7.85 29.25
C GLU A 963 1.73 6.72 29.69
N ILE A 964 1.42 5.49 29.27
CA ILE A 964 2.28 4.30 29.43
C ILE A 964 2.33 3.59 28.07
N PRO A 965 3.41 3.78 27.27
CA PRO A 965 3.60 3.00 26.05
C PRO A 965 3.88 1.53 26.38
N PRO A 966 3.58 0.59 25.47
CA PRO A 966 4.03 -0.79 25.59
C PRO A 966 5.55 -0.87 25.47
N ALA A 967 6.17 -1.84 26.15
CA ALA A 967 7.62 -2.04 26.06
C ALA A 967 8.06 -2.42 24.62
N PRO A 968 9.28 -2.08 24.19
CA PRO A 968 9.77 -2.41 22.85
C PRO A 968 9.58 -3.89 22.51
N GLY A 969 9.07 -4.17 21.29
CA GLY A 969 8.77 -5.52 20.83
C GLY A 969 7.48 -6.16 21.37
N CYS A 970 6.74 -5.50 22.29
CA CYS A 970 5.51 -6.05 22.87
C CYS A 970 4.23 -5.73 22.07
N GLY A 971 4.34 -5.09 20.90
CA GLY A 971 3.21 -4.66 20.07
C GLY A 971 2.44 -3.47 20.67
N GLY A 972 1.17 -3.30 20.31
CA GLY A 972 0.28 -2.29 20.91
C GLY A 972 0.32 -0.91 20.26
N GLU A 973 0.89 -0.81 19.06
CA GLU A 973 0.76 0.33 18.18
C GLU A 973 -0.73 0.68 17.94
N THR A 974 -1.00 1.95 17.64
CA THR A 974 -2.30 2.41 17.14
C THR A 974 -2.16 2.58 15.63
N PRO A 975 -2.41 1.54 14.81
CA PRO A 975 -2.35 1.69 13.36
C PRO A 975 -3.43 2.67 12.89
N ILE A 976 -3.14 3.39 11.81
CA ILE A 976 -4.07 4.33 11.16
C ILE A 976 -4.09 4.12 9.63
N GLY A 977 -5.15 4.55 8.95
CA GLY A 977 -5.27 4.48 7.49
C GLY A 977 -6.18 5.57 6.92
N ASP A 978 -5.86 6.08 5.73
CA ASP A 978 -6.62 7.14 5.06
C ASP A 978 -7.91 6.56 4.44
N SER A 979 -9.07 6.97 4.95
CA SER A 979 -10.40 6.52 4.53
C SER A 979 -10.71 6.84 3.06
N ARG A 980 -9.99 7.76 2.41
CA ARG A 980 -10.09 8.04 0.96
C ARG A 980 -9.40 6.96 0.14
N GLU A 981 -8.21 6.53 0.55
CA GLU A 981 -7.48 5.42 -0.09
C GLU A 981 -8.20 4.10 0.13
N ILE A 982 -8.71 3.86 1.34
CA ILE A 982 -9.57 2.69 1.63
C ILE A 982 -10.83 2.71 0.72
N TYR A 983 -11.48 3.86 0.55
CA TYR A 983 -12.62 4.00 -0.37
C TYR A 983 -12.24 3.75 -1.84
N ARG A 984 -11.09 4.22 -2.29
CA ARG A 984 -10.57 4.01 -3.65
C ARG A 984 -10.29 2.53 -3.92
N SER A 985 -9.72 1.82 -2.95
CA SER A 985 -9.26 0.42 -3.05
C SER A 985 -10.33 -0.66 -2.81
N ILE A 986 -11.48 -0.33 -2.22
CA ILE A 986 -12.60 -1.29 -2.12
C ILE A 986 -13.20 -1.53 -3.51
N ASP A 987 -13.44 -2.81 -3.84
CA ASP A 987 -14.03 -3.25 -5.10
C ASP A 987 -15.29 -2.43 -5.45
N ARG A 988 -15.38 -2.00 -6.72
CA ARG A 988 -16.44 -1.09 -7.18
C ARG A 988 -17.85 -1.65 -6.97
N LYS A 989 -18.07 -2.97 -7.06
CA LYS A 989 -19.39 -3.58 -6.82
C LYS A 989 -19.73 -3.54 -5.33
N ILE A 990 -18.78 -3.87 -4.47
CA ILE A 990 -18.94 -3.80 -3.01
C ILE A 990 -19.21 -2.34 -2.60
N ARG A 991 -18.36 -1.41 -3.05
CA ARG A 991 -18.48 0.02 -2.75
C ARG A 991 -19.83 0.59 -3.18
N ASN A 992 -20.29 0.27 -4.39
CA ASN A 992 -21.59 0.71 -4.89
C ASN A 992 -22.75 0.10 -4.10
N ALA A 993 -22.67 -1.18 -3.70
CA ALA A 993 -23.70 -1.81 -2.88
C ALA A 993 -23.84 -1.11 -1.52
N PHE A 994 -22.73 -0.80 -0.86
CA PHE A 994 -22.74 -0.04 0.40
C PHE A 994 -23.21 1.41 0.22
N ALA A 995 -22.75 2.11 -0.83
CA ALA A 995 -23.12 3.49 -1.08
C ALA A 995 -24.62 3.67 -1.37
N ASN A 996 -25.21 2.78 -2.19
CA ASN A 996 -26.59 2.91 -2.63
C ASN A 996 -27.60 2.44 -1.57
N ARG A 997 -27.23 1.47 -0.73
CA ARG A 997 -28.18 0.74 0.14
C ARG A 997 -28.13 1.14 1.62
N LYS A 998 -27.18 2.00 2.01
CA LYS A 998 -26.88 2.39 3.41
C LYS A 998 -26.62 1.17 4.33
N ILE A 999 -26.40 1.40 5.62
CA ILE A 999 -26.24 0.34 6.63
C ILE A 999 -27.27 0.54 7.73
N LEU A 1000 -28.06 -0.49 7.99
CA LEU A 1000 -28.94 -0.59 9.15
C LEU A 1000 -28.16 -1.25 10.29
N TYR A 1001 -27.82 -0.49 11.33
CA TYR A 1001 -27.20 -1.00 12.53
C TYR A 1001 -28.27 -1.42 13.54
N VAL A 1002 -28.10 -2.61 14.12
CA VAL A 1002 -28.95 -3.13 15.21
C VAL A 1002 -28.06 -3.44 16.42
N HIS A 1003 -28.40 -2.88 17.57
CA HIS A 1003 -27.67 -3.05 18.82
C HIS A 1003 -28.65 -3.45 19.93
N ASN A 1004 -28.43 -4.62 20.54
CA ASN A 1004 -29.22 -5.17 21.64
C ASN A 1004 -28.38 -5.08 22.93
N MET A 1005 -28.77 -4.18 23.84
CA MET A 1005 -28.07 -3.88 25.08
C MET A 1005 -28.84 -4.50 26.27
N PRO A 1006 -28.24 -5.46 27.02
CA PRO A 1006 -28.88 -6.04 28.19
C PRO A 1006 -28.94 -5.06 29.37
N ASN A 1007 -29.59 -5.46 30.46
CA ASN A 1007 -29.48 -4.76 31.74
C ASN A 1007 -28.08 -4.92 32.35
N LEU A 1008 -27.73 -4.03 33.28
CA LEU A 1008 -26.49 -4.10 34.06
C LEU A 1008 -26.29 -5.49 34.69
N GLY A 1009 -25.11 -6.09 34.46
CA GLY A 1009 -24.76 -7.43 34.96
C GLY A 1009 -25.46 -8.61 34.29
N GLN A 1010 -26.26 -8.39 33.23
CA GLN A 1010 -26.98 -9.45 32.50
C GLN A 1010 -26.50 -9.54 31.04
N GLY A 1011 -26.73 -10.68 30.40
CA GLY A 1011 -26.51 -10.88 28.96
C GLY A 1011 -25.04 -10.83 28.48
N LEU A 1012 -24.87 -10.59 27.18
CA LEU A 1012 -23.57 -10.46 26.52
C LEU A 1012 -23.42 -9.05 25.94
N GLY A 1013 -22.31 -8.38 26.24
CA GLY A 1013 -21.99 -7.05 25.72
C GLY A 1013 -21.93 -5.98 26.80
N LYS A 1014 -22.21 -4.74 26.41
CA LYS A 1014 -22.28 -3.56 27.28
C LYS A 1014 -23.74 -3.29 27.61
N SER A 1015 -24.07 -3.00 28.87
CA SER A 1015 -25.46 -2.76 29.27
C SER A 1015 -25.96 -1.41 28.73
N TRP A 1016 -27.28 -1.21 28.71
CA TRP A 1016 -27.82 0.10 28.34
C TRP A 1016 -27.46 1.17 29.38
N GLN A 1017 -27.40 0.81 30.67
CA GLN A 1017 -26.89 1.65 31.75
C GLN A 1017 -25.45 2.11 31.49
N ASP A 1018 -24.53 1.17 31.20
CA ASP A 1018 -23.13 1.48 30.87
C ASP A 1018 -23.01 2.36 29.60
N THR A 1019 -23.97 2.23 28.66
CA THR A 1019 -23.93 2.86 27.34
C THR A 1019 -24.43 4.31 27.37
N TYR A 1020 -25.45 4.62 28.17
CA TYR A 1020 -25.99 5.97 28.31
C TYR A 1020 -25.60 6.68 29.61
N ARG A 1021 -24.92 5.96 30.52
CA ARG A 1021 -24.44 6.43 31.83
C ARG A 1021 -25.55 6.96 32.74
N THR A 1022 -26.66 6.24 32.76
CA THR A 1022 -27.83 6.55 33.59
C THR A 1022 -28.63 5.28 33.92
N GLU A 1023 -29.28 5.27 35.08
CA GLU A 1023 -30.27 4.26 35.48
C GLU A 1023 -31.70 4.66 35.04
N SER A 1024 -31.87 5.88 34.51
CA SER A 1024 -33.16 6.43 34.10
C SER A 1024 -33.50 6.05 32.67
N ARG A 1025 -34.46 5.14 32.48
CA ARG A 1025 -35.00 4.82 31.14
C ARG A 1025 -35.49 6.05 30.39
N LYS A 1026 -36.12 6.99 31.10
CA LYS A 1026 -36.66 8.22 30.52
C LYS A 1026 -35.56 9.10 29.90
N GLU A 1027 -34.41 9.23 30.55
CA GLU A 1027 -33.27 9.98 30.00
C GLU A 1027 -32.70 9.30 28.73
N VAL A 1028 -32.73 7.96 28.69
CA VAL A 1028 -32.34 7.19 27.49
C VAL A 1028 -33.34 7.41 26.36
N GLU A 1029 -34.64 7.35 26.65
CA GLU A 1029 -35.70 7.62 25.68
C GLU A 1029 -35.61 9.04 25.12
N GLU A 1030 -35.41 10.05 25.98
CA GLU A 1030 -35.20 11.45 25.58
C GLU A 1030 -33.94 11.61 24.69
N PHE A 1031 -32.82 10.97 25.04
CA PHE A 1031 -31.59 10.98 24.25
C PHE A 1031 -31.74 10.33 22.86
N LEU A 1032 -32.49 9.23 22.79
CA LEU A 1032 -32.73 8.49 21.53
C LEU A 1032 -33.72 9.23 20.63
N CYS A 1033 -34.80 9.76 21.20
CA CYS A 1033 -35.77 10.60 20.51
C CYS A 1033 -35.11 11.87 19.94
N SER A 1034 -34.27 12.57 20.73
CA SER A 1034 -33.59 13.79 20.25
C SER A 1034 -32.63 13.54 19.08
N ARG A 1035 -32.22 12.28 18.87
CA ARG A 1035 -31.32 11.84 17.79
C ARG A 1035 -32.02 11.04 16.70
N HIS A 1036 -33.34 10.91 16.74
CA HIS A 1036 -34.13 10.14 15.76
C HIS A 1036 -33.69 8.66 15.64
N ILE A 1037 -33.25 8.07 16.75
CA ILE A 1037 -32.86 6.65 16.80
C ILE A 1037 -34.11 5.83 17.13
N GLU A 1038 -34.41 4.81 16.32
CA GLU A 1038 -35.50 3.88 16.61
C GLU A 1038 -35.10 2.96 17.78
N PHE A 1039 -36.02 2.72 18.72
CA PHE A 1039 -35.74 1.85 19.86
C PHE A 1039 -36.96 1.06 20.34
N SER A 1040 -36.70 -0.05 21.02
CA SER A 1040 -37.72 -0.84 21.70
C SER A 1040 -37.17 -1.55 22.94
N TRP A 1041 -37.88 -1.39 24.06
CA TRP A 1041 -37.65 -2.18 25.27
C TRP A 1041 -38.21 -3.59 25.07
N GLN A 1042 -37.38 -4.60 25.35
CA GLN A 1042 -37.75 -6.01 25.26
C GLN A 1042 -38.39 -6.48 26.59
N PRO A 1043 -39.11 -7.64 26.61
CA PRO A 1043 -39.78 -8.13 27.82
C PRO A 1043 -38.86 -8.45 29.01
N ASP A 1044 -37.58 -8.72 28.76
CA ASP A 1044 -36.54 -8.91 29.80
C ASP A 1044 -35.96 -7.59 30.32
N GLY A 1045 -36.44 -6.46 29.79
CA GLY A 1045 -35.97 -5.12 30.12
C GLY A 1045 -34.72 -4.66 29.38
N SER A 1046 -34.18 -5.47 28.47
CA SER A 1046 -33.10 -5.05 27.56
C SER A 1046 -33.59 -4.01 26.55
N LEU A 1047 -32.65 -3.23 26.01
CA LEU A 1047 -32.90 -2.16 25.04
C LEU A 1047 -32.37 -2.55 23.66
N ARG A 1048 -33.25 -2.52 22.65
CA ARG A 1048 -32.84 -2.55 21.24
C ARG A 1048 -32.81 -1.13 20.69
N THR A 1049 -31.75 -0.78 19.97
CA THR A 1049 -31.73 0.38 19.08
C THR A 1049 -31.49 -0.03 17.63
N ILE A 1050 -32.12 0.68 16.70
CA ILE A 1050 -32.04 0.49 15.26
C ILE A 1050 -31.79 1.87 14.62
N ARG A 1051 -30.89 1.93 13.63
CA ARG A 1051 -30.56 3.18 12.93
C ARG A 1051 -30.00 2.92 11.53
N SER A 1052 -30.41 3.74 10.56
CA SER A 1052 -29.89 3.71 9.18
C SER A 1052 -28.86 4.81 8.99
N MET A 1053 -27.63 4.42 8.62
CA MET A 1053 -26.50 5.33 8.45
C MET A 1053 -25.88 5.18 7.05
N GLU A 1054 -25.27 6.24 6.54
CA GLU A 1054 -24.49 6.18 5.30
C GLU A 1054 -23.25 5.29 5.48
N ALA A 1055 -22.98 4.44 4.49
CA ALA A 1055 -21.82 3.56 4.48
C ALA A 1055 -20.54 4.26 4.01
N VAL A 1056 -20.70 5.22 3.11
CA VAL A 1056 -19.62 6.07 2.61
C VAL A 1056 -20.08 7.50 2.77
N LYS A 1057 -19.21 8.36 3.31
CA LYS A 1057 -19.54 9.73 3.68
C LYS A 1057 -18.71 10.68 2.80
N ARG A 1058 -19.15 11.93 2.68
CA ARG A 1058 -18.27 13.00 2.20
C ARG A 1058 -17.57 13.69 3.36
N HIS A 1059 -16.32 14.07 3.17
CA HIS A 1059 -15.58 14.87 4.14
C HIS A 1059 -16.23 16.27 4.26
N PRO A 1060 -16.60 16.75 5.47
CA PRO A 1060 -17.36 18.01 5.59
C PRO A 1060 -16.59 19.26 5.13
N LEU A 1061 -15.26 19.23 5.09
CA LEU A 1061 -14.44 20.37 4.65
C LEU A 1061 -13.92 20.23 3.21
N THR A 1062 -13.52 19.03 2.78
CA THR A 1062 -12.87 18.81 1.46
C THR A 1062 -13.81 18.20 0.42
N GLY A 1063 -14.99 17.70 0.81
CA GLY A 1063 -15.94 17.04 -0.08
C GLY A 1063 -15.51 15.65 -0.60
N ASP A 1064 -14.32 15.17 -0.20
CA ASP A 1064 -13.74 13.87 -0.54
C ASP A 1064 -14.68 12.71 -0.16
N TRP A 1065 -14.73 11.65 -0.97
CA TRP A 1065 -15.44 10.42 -0.61
C TRP A 1065 -14.61 9.55 0.34
N LEU A 1066 -15.26 9.09 1.42
CA LEU A 1066 -14.64 8.40 2.54
C LEU A 1066 -15.32 7.06 2.83
N TRP A 1067 -14.51 6.03 3.07
CA TRP A 1067 -14.99 4.80 3.72
C TRP A 1067 -15.00 5.05 5.24
N CYS A 1068 -16.16 5.49 5.73
CA CYS A 1068 -16.35 5.95 7.11
C CYS A 1068 -17.56 5.24 7.74
N ASN A 1069 -17.39 3.96 8.07
CA ASN A 1069 -18.42 3.12 8.69
C ASN A 1069 -17.82 2.00 9.57
N HIS A 1070 -18.70 1.33 10.30
CA HIS A 1070 -18.39 0.27 11.27
C HIS A 1070 -18.99 -1.11 10.90
N ALA A 1071 -19.52 -1.31 9.69
CA ALA A 1071 -20.21 -2.57 9.33
C ALA A 1071 -19.35 -3.81 9.57
N HIS A 1072 -18.07 -3.73 9.22
CA HIS A 1072 -17.11 -4.83 9.41
C HIS A 1072 -16.87 -5.21 10.88
N LEU A 1073 -17.15 -4.32 11.84
CA LEU A 1073 -17.08 -4.58 13.28
C LEU A 1073 -18.45 -4.86 13.92
N PHE A 1074 -19.56 -4.50 13.28
CA PHE A 1074 -20.91 -4.84 13.78
C PHE A 1074 -21.37 -6.23 13.33
N HIS A 1075 -20.94 -6.68 12.16
CA HIS A 1075 -21.40 -7.94 11.59
C HIS A 1075 -20.87 -9.18 12.35
N PRO A 1076 -21.67 -10.26 12.53
CA PRO A 1076 -21.25 -11.51 13.16
C PRO A 1076 -20.00 -12.17 12.56
N SER A 1077 -19.61 -11.85 11.33
CA SER A 1077 -18.36 -12.30 10.72
C SER A 1077 -17.08 -11.70 11.34
N ASP A 1078 -17.23 -10.81 12.32
CA ASP A 1078 -16.14 -10.28 13.17
C ASP A 1078 -15.87 -11.18 14.40
N LEU A 1079 -16.81 -12.07 14.72
CA LEU A 1079 -16.71 -12.97 15.88
C LEU A 1079 -15.85 -14.19 15.55
N GLN A 1080 -15.15 -14.71 16.56
CA GLN A 1080 -14.42 -15.98 16.47
C GLN A 1080 -15.36 -17.12 16.00
N PRO A 1081 -14.92 -18.03 15.11
CA PRO A 1081 -15.81 -18.99 14.43
C PRO A 1081 -16.65 -19.88 15.37
N GLU A 1082 -16.10 -20.28 16.52
CA GLU A 1082 -16.78 -21.06 17.57
C GLU A 1082 -17.86 -20.23 18.28
N LEU A 1083 -17.54 -18.98 18.63
CA LEU A 1083 -18.46 -18.05 19.28
C LEU A 1083 -19.62 -17.68 18.33
N ARG A 1084 -19.30 -17.40 17.06
CA ARG A 1084 -20.28 -17.12 16.01
C ARG A 1084 -21.29 -18.26 15.87
N ARG A 1085 -20.81 -19.50 15.64
CA ARG A 1085 -21.67 -20.70 15.55
C ARG A 1085 -22.52 -20.91 16.80
N THR A 1086 -21.96 -20.66 17.98
CA THR A 1086 -22.68 -20.79 19.26
C THR A 1086 -23.83 -19.80 19.35
N LEU A 1087 -23.63 -18.54 18.96
CA LEU A 1087 -24.66 -17.51 18.98
C LEU A 1087 -25.71 -17.71 17.88
N GLU A 1088 -25.29 -18.01 16.65
CA GLU A 1088 -26.20 -18.30 15.52
C GLU A 1088 -27.08 -19.55 15.77
N SER A 1089 -26.64 -20.49 16.61
CA SER A 1089 -27.46 -21.63 17.03
C SER A 1089 -28.57 -21.31 18.04
N ARG A 1090 -28.58 -20.09 18.61
CA ARG A 1090 -29.48 -19.67 19.71
C ARG A 1090 -30.24 -18.37 19.45
N LEU A 1091 -29.70 -17.49 18.60
CA LEU A 1091 -30.20 -16.14 18.35
C LEU A 1091 -30.51 -15.97 16.87
N THR A 1092 -31.61 -15.29 16.57
CA THR A 1092 -31.89 -14.81 15.21
C THR A 1092 -30.94 -13.64 14.87
N PRO A 1093 -30.71 -13.32 13.58
CA PRO A 1093 -29.78 -12.25 13.20
C PRO A 1093 -30.06 -10.89 13.84
N VAL A 1094 -31.34 -10.54 14.07
CA VAL A 1094 -31.76 -9.28 14.73
C VAL A 1094 -31.63 -9.31 16.26
N ASN A 1095 -31.54 -10.50 16.86
CA ASN A 1095 -31.36 -10.70 18.31
C ASN A 1095 -29.87 -10.87 18.70
N MET A 1096 -28.94 -10.82 17.75
CA MET A 1096 -27.49 -10.80 18.04
C MET A 1096 -27.12 -9.53 18.84
N PRO A 1097 -26.12 -9.56 19.76
CA PRO A 1097 -25.76 -8.40 20.58
C PRO A 1097 -25.49 -7.14 19.75
N LYS A 1098 -24.78 -7.30 18.63
CA LYS A 1098 -24.64 -6.31 17.55
C LYS A 1098 -24.76 -7.03 16.20
N ASN A 1099 -25.38 -6.37 15.22
CA ASN A 1099 -25.41 -6.80 13.83
C ASN A 1099 -25.61 -5.59 12.89
N CYS A 1100 -25.39 -5.77 11.59
CA CYS A 1100 -25.72 -4.79 10.57
C CYS A 1100 -26.20 -5.43 9.26
N PHE A 1101 -27.11 -4.73 8.59
CA PHE A 1101 -27.81 -5.16 7.38
C PHE A 1101 -27.75 -4.05 6.32
N PHE A 1102 -28.08 -4.34 5.06
CA PHE A 1102 -28.41 -3.28 4.11
C PHE A 1102 -29.77 -2.65 4.49
N ALA A 1103 -29.87 -1.33 4.42
CA ALA A 1103 -31.02 -0.61 4.99
C ALA A 1103 -32.22 -0.49 4.03
N ASP A 1104 -32.04 -0.82 2.76
CA ASP A 1104 -33.09 -0.78 1.74
C ASP A 1104 -34.14 -1.89 1.89
N ASN A 1105 -33.70 -3.10 2.25
CA ASN A 1105 -34.59 -4.26 2.42
C ASN A 1105 -34.27 -5.15 3.63
N GLY A 1106 -33.29 -4.78 4.47
CA GLY A 1106 -32.90 -5.55 5.66
C GLY A 1106 -32.07 -6.80 5.36
N GLU A 1107 -31.56 -6.97 4.14
CA GLU A 1107 -30.69 -8.11 3.79
C GLU A 1107 -29.41 -8.17 4.63
N VAL A 1108 -29.02 -9.39 4.99
CA VAL A 1108 -27.72 -9.68 5.61
C VAL A 1108 -26.61 -9.30 4.64
N ILE A 1109 -25.64 -8.52 5.12
CA ILE A 1109 -24.47 -8.14 4.33
C ILE A 1109 -23.60 -9.39 4.10
N PRO A 1110 -23.24 -9.74 2.84
CA PRO A 1110 -22.46 -10.94 2.57
C PRO A 1110 -21.11 -10.99 3.28
N ASP A 1111 -20.78 -12.13 3.89
CA ASP A 1111 -19.51 -12.37 4.60
C ASP A 1111 -18.28 -12.03 3.76
N ASN A 1112 -18.30 -12.35 2.46
CA ASN A 1112 -17.21 -12.08 1.53
C ASN A 1112 -17.00 -10.58 1.27
N TYR A 1113 -18.06 -9.76 1.34
CA TYR A 1113 -17.94 -8.30 1.20
C TYR A 1113 -17.15 -7.72 2.37
N LEU A 1114 -17.51 -8.10 3.60
CA LEU A 1114 -16.82 -7.62 4.80
C LEU A 1114 -15.43 -8.24 4.97
N THR A 1115 -15.21 -9.46 4.47
CA THR A 1115 -13.87 -10.07 4.37
C THR A 1115 -12.98 -9.26 3.43
N HIS A 1116 -13.49 -8.85 2.26
CA HIS A 1116 -12.75 -7.94 1.36
C HIS A 1116 -12.46 -6.59 2.03
N VAL A 1117 -13.44 -5.96 2.69
CA VAL A 1117 -13.25 -4.70 3.43
C VAL A 1117 -12.16 -4.84 4.49
N ARG A 1118 -12.14 -5.91 5.30
CA ARG A 1118 -11.08 -6.12 6.31
C ARG A 1118 -9.70 -6.29 5.67
N HIS A 1119 -9.58 -6.99 4.54
CA HIS A 1119 -8.30 -7.09 3.82
C HIS A 1119 -7.81 -5.73 3.29
N VAL A 1120 -8.70 -4.89 2.76
CA VAL A 1120 -8.33 -3.53 2.32
C VAL A 1120 -7.92 -2.67 3.53
N LEU A 1121 -8.69 -2.68 4.61
CA LEU A 1121 -8.35 -1.97 5.85
C LEU A 1121 -6.97 -2.38 6.39
N GLN A 1122 -6.64 -3.68 6.34
CA GLN A 1122 -5.32 -4.19 6.76
C GLN A 1122 -4.19 -3.75 5.83
N ALA A 1123 -4.42 -3.72 4.51
CA ALA A 1123 -3.42 -3.31 3.52
C ALA A 1123 -3.07 -1.81 3.58
N HIS A 1124 -3.97 -0.98 4.10
CA HIS A 1124 -3.80 0.47 4.24
C HIS A 1124 -3.40 0.94 5.65
N GLN A 1125 -2.91 0.03 6.51
CA GLN A 1125 -2.39 0.39 7.84
C GLN A 1125 -0.97 1.00 7.77
N THR A 1126 -0.80 2.19 8.37
CA THR A 1126 0.48 2.73 8.83
C THR A 1126 0.58 2.60 10.34
N LYS A 1127 1.74 2.20 10.88
CA LYS A 1127 1.96 2.00 12.32
C LYS A 1127 3.35 2.49 12.75
N TRP A 1128 3.46 2.91 14.00
CA TRP A 1128 4.71 3.28 14.66
C TRP A 1128 4.67 2.86 16.14
N SER A 1129 5.83 2.69 16.75
CA SER A 1129 5.94 2.44 18.19
C SER A 1129 5.62 3.70 18.97
N TRP A 1130 4.70 3.59 19.94
CA TRP A 1130 4.40 4.66 20.89
C TRP A 1130 5.60 4.96 21.79
N GLU A 1131 5.87 6.24 22.02
CA GLU A 1131 6.79 6.73 23.05
C GLU A 1131 5.99 7.42 24.16
N ARG A 1132 6.57 7.46 25.37
CA ARG A 1132 5.92 8.11 26.51
C ARG A 1132 5.89 9.63 26.27
N GLY A 1133 4.70 10.23 26.36
CA GLY A 1133 4.52 11.65 26.07
C GLY A 1133 3.94 11.95 24.69
N ASP A 1134 3.88 10.95 23.79
CA ASP A 1134 3.29 11.16 22.46
C ASP A 1134 1.82 11.58 22.56
N VAL A 1135 1.44 12.61 21.80
CA VAL A 1135 0.04 13.02 21.57
C VAL A 1135 -0.26 12.95 20.07
N LEU A 1136 -1.22 12.11 19.68
CA LEU A 1136 -1.70 11.96 18.31
C LEU A 1136 -3.05 12.66 18.17
N LEU A 1137 -3.19 13.53 17.17
CA LEU A 1137 -4.45 14.16 16.75
C LEU A 1137 -4.86 13.60 15.39
N LEU A 1138 -6.08 13.07 15.30
CA LEU A 1138 -6.69 12.54 14.08
C LEU A 1138 -7.91 13.36 13.66
N ASP A 1139 -8.06 13.56 12.35
CA ASP A 1139 -9.35 13.80 11.73
C ASP A 1139 -10.10 12.47 11.65
N ASN A 1140 -11.19 12.32 12.42
CA ASN A 1140 -11.94 11.07 12.50
C ASN A 1140 -12.78 10.76 11.26
N TYR A 1141 -13.08 11.74 10.40
CA TYR A 1141 -13.72 11.44 9.13
C TYR A 1141 -12.72 10.85 8.16
N ARG A 1142 -11.54 11.48 8.06
CA ARG A 1142 -10.50 11.10 7.10
C ARG A 1142 -9.65 9.90 7.54
N VAL A 1143 -9.41 9.71 8.83
CA VAL A 1143 -8.49 8.69 9.33
C VAL A 1143 -9.22 7.66 10.17
N ALA A 1144 -9.16 6.40 9.72
CA ALA A 1144 -9.57 5.25 10.51
C ALA A 1144 -8.39 4.78 11.36
N HIS A 1145 -8.62 4.44 12.63
CA HIS A 1145 -7.58 3.94 13.56
C HIS A 1145 -7.94 2.57 14.12
N GLY A 1146 -6.94 1.82 14.56
CA GLY A 1146 -7.09 0.50 15.17
C GLY A 1146 -6.24 0.34 16.41
N ARG A 1147 -5.98 -0.91 16.80
CA ARG A 1147 -5.05 -1.23 17.89
C ARG A 1147 -4.42 -2.59 17.65
N ALA A 1148 -3.11 -2.63 17.48
CA ALA A 1148 -2.37 -3.89 17.39
C ALA A 1148 -2.57 -4.74 18.66
N ALA A 1149 -2.43 -6.06 18.51
CA ALA A 1149 -2.32 -6.96 19.66
C ALA A 1149 -1.05 -6.64 20.46
N PHE A 1150 -1.10 -6.84 21.78
CA PHE A 1150 0.02 -6.54 22.67
C PHE A 1150 0.11 -7.40 23.92
N SER A 1151 1.30 -7.41 24.52
CA SER A 1151 1.60 -7.99 25.84
C SER A 1151 2.09 -6.91 26.82
N GLY A 1152 2.14 -7.24 28.12
CA GLY A 1152 2.60 -6.32 29.16
C GLY A 1152 1.62 -5.19 29.50
N GLU A 1153 2.16 -4.08 29.99
CA GLU A 1153 1.41 -2.87 30.33
C GLU A 1153 1.28 -1.91 29.14
N ARG A 1154 0.17 -1.19 29.08
CA ARG A 1154 -0.13 -0.17 28.07
C ARG A 1154 -1.29 0.67 28.57
N ARG A 1155 -1.13 1.99 28.62
CA ARG A 1155 -2.20 2.94 28.97
C ARG A 1155 -2.15 4.09 27.98
N ILE A 1156 -3.11 4.07 27.05
CA ILE A 1156 -3.37 5.15 26.11
C ILE A 1156 -4.66 5.84 26.57
N LEU A 1157 -4.61 7.16 26.73
CA LEU A 1157 -5.77 7.99 27.02
C LEU A 1157 -6.35 8.58 25.73
N VAL A 1158 -7.61 8.99 25.76
CA VAL A 1158 -8.33 9.48 24.59
C VAL A 1158 -9.29 10.62 24.92
N ALA A 1159 -9.38 11.62 24.04
CA ALA A 1159 -10.38 12.69 24.08
C ALA A 1159 -10.99 12.89 22.68
N MET A 1160 -12.24 13.36 22.60
CA MET A 1160 -13.06 13.35 21.37
C MET A 1160 -13.86 14.67 21.24
N CYS A 1161 -13.83 15.30 20.06
CA CYS A 1161 -14.36 16.66 19.80
C CYS A 1161 -15.07 16.78 18.44
#